data_AF-A0A6A5R1U6-F1
#
_entry.id   AF-A0A6A5R1U6-F1
#
_cell.length_a   1.000
_cell.length_b   1.000
_cell.length_c   1.000
_cell.angle_alpha   90.00
_cell.angle_beta   90.00
_cell.angle_gamma   90.00
#
_symmetry.space_group_name_H-M   'P 1'
#
loop_
_entity.id
_entity.type
_entity.pdbx_description
1 polymer ?
#
loop_
_entity_poly.entity_id
_entity_poly.type
_entity_poly.pdbx_seq_one_letter_code
_entity_poly.pdbx_strand_id
1 'polypeptide(L)'
;MTDSNSLVLYDISSPLRPRSYAPNPSKARITLSFKKVAFRTEWVDILDITETRKGLCCPATRKLDDGSDFYTLPMLQDPASGKVVGDSFDIANYLENNFPDSGGSLFPEDSTGTGLDYESPNKDAMFYAPLTTNEGSKNEAYAKFNTHVDATFSANLQAFGQFLPFNPETAEAVKALMCKRAHLNSWDDLTVQGEARKPLLAAFEVALKSLAERFMINGGGPYLEGEKANYADIIVGGWVNMMAVVMPAEEWREFRTWYGGVFGRLHDALQEKYFLTTTTPAKQPPYHSIALHPPIAYRLRKARIDIQYSRRREMVSTALPPGQPRRELPRPPPPAVVESEQQWVFTEEELLQAPSITDGMPAEEERTLRRKGVNFILQVGMMLKLPQTTLSTAAVFFNRYLMRHSLKPRPGYKPLHHYQIAATALFLATKVEENCRKMKELVVACVRVALKDPNKLVDEQTKDFWKWRDTILYSEDVLLEALCFDLNVESPYKTMYDMLKYYNVEHNKKLRNSAWAFLSDSASTQMCLLFTSRTIAAASMYAGARTAEVELDELDGTPWWEIQHVKLRDIRRACNLMADLYEKSPDKDGEPNMYAGLRSPEDGIDFGDTPRSIEGLQSTVPEQVQNQLPANGTGVATERGSEEGELDG
;
A
#
# COMPACT_ATOMS: atom_id res chain seq x y z
N MET A 1 -27.60 -19.55 9.54
CA MET A 1 -27.35 -19.92 10.95
C MET A 1 -26.50 -18.80 11.53
N THR A 2 -26.91 -18.24 12.66
CA THR A 2 -26.26 -17.09 13.30
C THR A 2 -24.83 -17.43 13.72
N ASP A 3 -23.87 -16.57 13.40
CA ASP A 3 -22.42 -16.65 13.67
C ASP A 3 -22.00 -16.76 15.16
N SER A 4 -22.96 -16.94 16.07
CA SER A 4 -22.77 -16.80 17.52
C SER A 4 -21.93 -17.88 18.18
N ASN A 5 -21.61 -18.98 17.49
CA ASN A 5 -20.85 -20.12 18.03
C ASN A 5 -19.50 -20.37 17.32
N SER A 6 -19.02 -19.45 16.47
CA SER A 6 -17.70 -19.61 15.85
C SER A 6 -16.59 -19.46 16.88
N LEU A 7 -15.50 -20.24 16.74
CA LEU A 7 -14.32 -20.08 17.59
C LEU A 7 -13.72 -18.68 17.40
N VAL A 8 -13.11 -18.13 18.45
CA VAL A 8 -12.50 -16.80 18.41
C VAL A 8 -10.99 -16.95 18.59
N LEU A 9 -10.24 -16.70 17.52
CA LEU A 9 -8.77 -16.65 17.55
C LEU A 9 -8.31 -15.23 17.89
N TYR A 10 -7.52 -15.08 18.93
CA TYR A 10 -6.85 -13.83 19.26
C TYR A 10 -5.44 -13.85 18.65
N ASP A 11 -5.20 -12.92 17.72
CA ASP A 11 -3.99 -12.81 16.91
C ASP A 11 -3.36 -11.41 17.07
N ILE A 12 -2.06 -11.30 16.81
CA ILE A 12 -1.33 -10.03 16.94
C ILE A 12 -1.70 -9.13 15.77
N SER A 13 -2.13 -7.91 16.09
CA SER A 13 -2.47 -6.91 15.08
C SER A 13 -1.23 -6.39 14.35
N SER A 14 -1.42 -6.01 13.07
CA SER A 14 -0.37 -5.51 12.19
C SER A 14 -0.96 -4.54 11.16
N PRO A 15 -0.18 -3.56 10.66
CA PRO A 15 -0.56 -2.75 9.51
C PRO A 15 -0.55 -3.55 8.20
N LEU A 16 0.19 -4.66 8.12
CA LEU A 16 0.34 -5.45 6.90
C LEU A 16 -0.89 -6.32 6.60
N ARG A 17 -1.03 -6.70 5.32
CA ARG A 17 -2.08 -7.62 4.84
C ARG A 17 -1.43 -8.76 4.07
N PRO A 18 -1.69 -10.03 4.42
CA PRO A 18 -2.51 -10.50 5.56
C PRO A 18 -1.90 -10.10 6.92
N ARG A 19 -2.74 -9.94 7.96
CA ARG A 19 -2.33 -9.39 9.27
C ARG A 19 -1.54 -10.37 10.16
N SER A 20 -1.50 -11.64 9.80
CA SER A 20 -0.84 -12.70 10.57
C SER A 20 0.61 -12.85 10.13
N TYR A 21 1.53 -12.40 10.97
CA TYR A 21 2.98 -12.46 10.72
C TYR A 21 3.75 -13.19 11.83
N ALA A 22 3.26 -13.16 13.07
CA ALA A 22 3.95 -13.76 14.19
C ALA A 22 3.87 -15.30 14.13
N PRO A 23 4.92 -16.03 14.53
CA PRO A 23 5.03 -17.46 14.29
C PRO A 23 3.94 -18.25 15.01
N ASN A 24 3.75 -18.06 16.32
CA ASN A 24 2.76 -18.83 17.08
C ASN A 24 1.31 -18.53 16.65
N PRO A 25 0.90 -17.26 16.43
CA PRO A 25 -0.42 -17.01 15.85
C PRO A 25 -0.60 -17.60 14.45
N SER A 26 0.44 -17.57 13.61
CA SER A 26 0.41 -18.22 12.30
C SER A 26 0.23 -19.74 12.43
N LYS A 27 0.92 -20.39 13.38
CA LYS A 27 0.71 -21.82 13.70
C LYS A 27 -0.77 -22.09 14.00
N ALA A 28 -1.36 -21.37 14.96
CA ALA A 28 -2.76 -21.57 15.35
C ALA A 28 -3.75 -21.31 14.19
N ARG A 29 -3.51 -20.28 13.38
CA ARG A 29 -4.34 -19.98 12.19
C ARG A 29 -4.30 -21.11 11.17
N ILE A 30 -3.09 -21.60 10.84
CA ILE A 30 -2.91 -22.72 9.91
C ILE A 30 -3.57 -23.98 10.49
N THR A 31 -3.42 -24.24 11.79
CA THR A 31 -4.05 -25.37 12.49
C THR A 31 -5.58 -25.33 12.39
N LEU A 32 -6.21 -24.17 12.63
CA LEU A 32 -7.67 -24.02 12.51
C LEU A 32 -8.16 -24.34 11.10
N SER A 33 -7.49 -23.82 10.09
CA SER A 33 -7.81 -24.11 8.68
C SER A 33 -7.49 -25.54 8.27
N PHE A 34 -6.41 -26.13 8.77
CA PHE A 34 -6.04 -27.52 8.56
C PHE A 34 -7.13 -28.46 9.08
N LYS A 35 -7.67 -28.15 10.26
CA LYS A 35 -8.83 -28.82 10.85
C LYS A 35 -10.16 -28.39 10.23
N LYS A 36 -10.17 -27.45 9.27
CA LYS A 36 -11.39 -26.90 8.62
C LYS A 36 -12.43 -26.40 9.62
N VAL A 37 -11.99 -25.87 10.76
CA VAL A 37 -12.88 -25.33 11.80
C VAL A 37 -13.09 -23.84 11.53
N ALA A 38 -14.35 -23.40 11.52
CA ALA A 38 -14.69 -22.00 11.32
C ALA A 38 -14.32 -21.16 12.56
N PHE A 39 -13.70 -20.01 12.33
CA PHE A 39 -13.32 -19.08 13.39
C PHE A 39 -13.38 -17.64 12.89
N ARG A 40 -13.54 -16.70 13.83
CA ARG A 40 -13.27 -15.28 13.61
C ARG A 40 -11.97 -14.89 14.29
N THR A 41 -11.34 -13.82 13.82
CA THR A 41 -10.11 -13.30 14.43
C THR A 41 -10.39 -11.98 15.17
N GLU A 42 -10.02 -11.93 16.45
CA GLU A 42 -9.85 -10.69 17.20
C GLU A 42 -8.39 -10.27 17.14
N TRP A 43 -8.13 -9.05 16.70
CA TRP A 43 -6.78 -8.51 16.52
C TRP A 43 -6.40 -7.68 17.74
N VAL A 44 -5.29 -8.03 18.38
CA VAL A 44 -4.84 -7.41 19.64
C VAL A 44 -3.51 -6.71 19.41
N ASP A 45 -3.35 -5.45 19.81
CA ASP A 45 -2.04 -4.78 19.82
C ASP A 45 -1.13 -5.45 20.86
N ILE A 46 0.19 -5.45 20.60
CA ILE A 46 1.17 -6.07 21.49
C ILE A 46 1.07 -5.49 22.91
N LEU A 47 0.79 -4.20 23.04
CA LEU A 47 0.65 -3.53 24.34
C LEU A 47 -0.58 -4.00 25.12
N ASP A 48 -1.63 -4.46 24.43
CA ASP A 48 -2.91 -4.87 25.03
C ASP A 48 -2.99 -6.37 25.36
N ILE A 49 -1.97 -7.16 24.98
CA ILE A 49 -1.98 -8.62 25.15
C ILE A 49 -2.17 -9.00 26.63
N THR A 50 -1.45 -8.35 27.55
CA THR A 50 -1.51 -8.68 28.98
C THR A 50 -2.92 -8.51 29.53
N GLU A 51 -3.54 -7.36 29.27
CA GLU A 51 -4.88 -7.06 29.75
C GLU A 51 -5.94 -7.95 29.08
N THR A 52 -5.78 -8.22 27.78
CA THR A 52 -6.67 -9.13 27.06
C THR A 52 -6.62 -10.56 27.63
N ARG A 53 -5.43 -11.09 27.90
CA ARG A 53 -5.28 -12.44 28.48
C ARG A 53 -5.87 -12.52 29.88
N LYS A 54 -5.58 -11.54 30.73
CA LYS A 54 -6.13 -11.46 32.09
C LYS A 54 -7.65 -11.34 32.09
N GLY A 55 -8.21 -10.49 31.22
CA GLY A 55 -9.66 -10.30 31.07
C GLY A 55 -10.40 -11.56 30.63
N LEU A 56 -9.72 -12.46 29.90
CA LEU A 56 -10.25 -13.76 29.49
C LEU A 56 -9.86 -14.90 30.44
N CYS A 57 -9.26 -14.59 31.59
CA CYS A 57 -8.76 -15.57 32.56
C CYS A 57 -7.80 -16.61 31.94
N CYS A 58 -7.03 -16.22 30.91
CA CYS A 58 -6.09 -17.10 30.24
C CYS A 58 -4.67 -16.91 30.81
N PRO A 59 -4.12 -17.90 31.54
CA PRO A 59 -2.82 -17.75 32.22
C PRO A 59 -1.67 -17.58 31.23
N ALA A 60 -0.56 -16.99 31.65
CA ALA A 60 0.67 -16.98 30.87
C ALA A 60 1.24 -18.40 30.77
N THR A 61 1.76 -18.77 29.60
CA THR A 61 2.38 -20.08 29.34
C THR A 61 3.90 -20.06 29.48
N ARG A 62 4.47 -18.90 29.84
CA ARG A 62 5.91 -18.63 29.87
C ARG A 62 6.23 -17.64 30.98
N LYS A 63 7.48 -17.66 31.45
CA LYS A 63 8.02 -16.70 32.42
C LYS A 63 9.27 -16.03 31.88
N LEU A 64 9.44 -14.76 32.22
CA LEU A 64 10.67 -14.01 32.01
C LEU A 64 11.78 -14.52 32.95
N ASP A 65 13.01 -14.09 32.72
CA ASP A 65 14.20 -14.43 33.52
C ASP A 65 14.07 -13.98 34.99
N ASP A 66 13.35 -12.88 35.23
CA ASP A 66 12.99 -12.38 36.57
C ASP A 66 11.85 -13.17 37.25
N GLY A 67 11.30 -14.20 36.59
CA GLY A 67 10.20 -15.04 37.08
C GLY A 67 8.80 -14.47 36.88
N SER A 68 8.67 -13.25 36.34
CA SER A 68 7.39 -12.63 36.03
C SER A 68 6.73 -13.28 34.81
N ASP A 69 5.41 -13.15 34.72
CA ASP A 69 4.62 -13.81 33.68
C ASP A 69 4.82 -13.16 32.29
N PHE A 70 5.06 -13.99 31.28
CA PHE A 70 5.19 -13.56 29.90
C PHE A 70 3.89 -13.82 29.11
N TYR A 71 3.07 -12.79 29.01
CA TYR A 71 1.82 -12.83 28.24
C TYR A 71 2.09 -12.63 26.73
N THR A 72 1.64 -13.59 25.92
CA THR A 72 1.80 -13.62 24.46
C THR A 72 0.57 -14.21 23.77
N LEU A 73 0.50 -14.13 22.45
CA LEU A 73 -0.54 -14.74 21.62
C LEU A 73 0.02 -15.91 20.82
N PRO A 74 -0.81 -16.88 20.40
CA PRO A 74 -2.28 -16.82 20.28
C PRO A 74 -3.07 -17.22 21.54
N MET A 75 -4.36 -16.90 21.51
CA MET A 75 -5.40 -17.57 22.28
C MET A 75 -6.53 -18.03 21.38
N LEU A 76 -7.23 -19.09 21.79
CA LEU A 76 -8.45 -19.56 21.19
C LEU A 76 -9.53 -19.59 22.26
N GLN A 77 -10.63 -18.88 22.03
CA GLN A 77 -11.82 -18.99 22.85
C GLN A 77 -12.86 -19.82 22.10
N ASP A 78 -13.43 -20.79 22.79
CA ASP A 78 -14.57 -21.56 22.34
C ASP A 78 -15.83 -21.10 23.08
N PRO A 79 -16.72 -20.32 22.43
CA PRO A 79 -17.95 -19.86 23.05
C PRO A 79 -18.89 -20.99 23.46
N ALA A 80 -18.82 -22.17 22.82
CA ALA A 80 -19.71 -23.29 23.11
C ALA A 80 -19.37 -23.98 24.43
N SER A 81 -18.07 -24.16 24.72
CA SER A 81 -17.59 -24.77 25.98
C SER A 81 -17.22 -23.74 27.05
N GLY A 82 -17.09 -22.46 26.68
CA GLY A 82 -16.56 -21.40 27.54
C GLY A 82 -15.05 -21.49 27.78
N LYS A 83 -14.35 -22.43 27.11
CA LYS A 83 -12.93 -22.66 27.31
C LYS A 83 -12.09 -21.63 26.57
N VAL A 84 -11.03 -21.15 27.22
CA VAL A 84 -9.98 -20.33 26.61
C VAL A 84 -8.66 -21.08 26.67
N VAL A 85 -8.05 -21.33 25.52
CA VAL A 85 -6.79 -22.05 25.36
C VAL A 85 -5.73 -21.09 24.88
N GLY A 86 -4.56 -21.07 25.52
CA GLY A 86 -3.46 -20.18 25.15
C GLY A 86 -2.24 -20.97 24.71
N ASP A 87 -1.48 -20.43 23.75
CA ASP A 87 -0.37 -21.07 23.03
C ASP A 87 -0.80 -21.96 21.85
N SER A 88 -0.04 -21.89 20.77
CA SER A 88 -0.32 -22.59 19.51
C SER A 88 -0.37 -24.11 19.66
N PHE A 89 0.49 -24.69 20.50
CA PHE A 89 0.54 -26.14 20.67
C PHE A 89 -0.67 -26.66 21.46
N ASP A 90 -1.07 -25.94 22.50
CA ASP A 90 -2.25 -26.28 23.28
C ASP A 90 -3.52 -26.13 22.44
N ILE A 91 -3.58 -25.10 21.57
CA ILE A 91 -4.66 -24.95 20.58
C ILE A 91 -4.70 -26.15 19.62
N ALA A 92 -3.56 -26.62 19.13
CA ALA A 92 -3.52 -27.80 18.26
C ALA A 92 -4.03 -29.07 18.95
N ASN A 93 -3.60 -29.31 20.20
CA ASN A 93 -4.12 -30.41 21.01
C ASN A 93 -5.62 -30.26 21.31
N TYR A 94 -6.07 -29.04 21.58
CA TYR A 94 -7.49 -28.75 21.79
C TYR A 94 -8.31 -29.12 20.55
N LEU A 95 -7.87 -28.67 19.38
CA LEU A 95 -8.58 -28.93 18.13
C LEU A 95 -8.56 -30.40 17.74
N GLU A 96 -7.45 -31.11 17.97
CA GLU A 96 -7.39 -32.56 17.71
C GLU A 96 -8.40 -33.33 18.58
N ASN A 97 -8.52 -32.96 19.86
CA ASN A 97 -9.42 -33.67 20.78
C ASN A 97 -10.91 -33.30 20.58
N ASN A 98 -11.21 -32.05 20.23
CA ASN A 98 -12.60 -31.55 20.15
C ASN A 98 -13.18 -31.58 18.73
N PHE A 99 -12.32 -31.65 17.71
CA PHE A 99 -12.72 -31.75 16.30
C PHE A 99 -11.97 -32.90 15.60
N PRO A 100 -12.02 -34.15 16.12
CA PRO A 100 -11.25 -35.27 15.59
C PRO A 100 -11.61 -35.58 14.12
N ASP A 101 -12.89 -35.49 13.77
CA ASP A 101 -13.40 -35.81 12.42
C ASP A 101 -13.27 -34.65 11.41
N SER A 102 -12.68 -33.52 11.81
CA SER A 102 -12.59 -32.33 10.98
C SER A 102 -11.20 -32.14 10.38
N GLY A 103 -11.14 -31.96 9.05
CA GLY A 103 -9.89 -31.77 8.33
C GLY A 103 -8.97 -33.00 8.38
N GLY A 104 -7.67 -32.78 8.54
CA GLY A 104 -6.69 -33.86 8.76
C GLY A 104 -6.43 -34.13 10.24
N SER A 105 -5.64 -35.18 10.53
CA SER A 105 -5.07 -35.38 11.87
C SER A 105 -3.81 -34.53 12.02
N LEU A 106 -3.74 -33.74 13.10
CA LEU A 106 -2.56 -32.93 13.42
C LEU A 106 -1.42 -33.80 13.94
N PHE A 107 -1.76 -34.92 14.58
CA PHE A 107 -0.83 -35.84 15.22
C PHE A 107 -1.15 -37.29 14.79
N PRO A 108 -0.90 -37.63 13.51
CA PRO A 108 -1.30 -38.92 12.97
C PRO A 108 -0.62 -40.09 13.70
N GLU A 109 -1.41 -41.10 14.10
CA GLU A 109 -0.89 -42.32 14.74
C GLU A 109 0.00 -43.15 13.80
N ASP A 110 -0.23 -43.03 12.49
CA ASP A 110 0.58 -43.66 11.43
C ASP A 110 1.79 -42.80 11.00
N SER A 111 2.10 -41.70 11.71
CA SER A 111 3.29 -40.89 11.46
C SER A 111 4.55 -41.73 11.60
N THR A 112 5.47 -41.62 10.65
CA THR A 112 6.80 -42.22 10.79
C THR A 112 7.64 -41.49 11.85
N GLY A 113 7.20 -40.30 12.27
CA GLY A 113 7.94 -39.42 13.18
C GLY A 113 9.19 -38.83 12.52
N THR A 114 9.30 -38.92 11.19
CA THR A 114 10.49 -38.51 10.46
C THR A 114 10.76 -37.04 10.70
N GLY A 115 11.97 -36.74 11.19
CA GLY A 115 12.41 -35.38 11.45
C GLY A 115 11.97 -34.77 12.77
N LEU A 116 11.10 -35.43 13.55
CA LEU A 116 10.76 -34.99 14.92
C LEU A 116 11.93 -35.11 15.89
N ASP A 117 12.98 -35.85 15.51
CA ASP A 117 14.25 -35.97 16.22
C ASP A 117 15.18 -34.75 16.04
N TYR A 118 14.73 -33.71 15.35
CA TYR A 118 15.50 -32.49 15.14
C TYR A 118 15.95 -31.85 16.46
N GLU A 119 17.26 -31.62 16.58
CA GLU A 119 17.85 -30.81 17.64
C GLU A 119 18.42 -29.51 17.06
N SER A 120 18.01 -28.40 17.66
CA SER A 120 18.52 -27.07 17.31
C SER A 120 20.03 -26.98 17.54
N PRO A 121 20.81 -26.42 16.59
CA PRO A 121 22.19 -26.03 16.87
C PRO A 121 22.28 -24.91 17.93
N ASN A 122 21.16 -24.26 18.24
CA ASN A 122 21.04 -23.21 19.24
C ASN A 122 20.29 -23.66 20.51
N LYS A 123 20.15 -24.97 20.76
CA LYS A 123 19.39 -25.49 21.91
C LYS A 123 19.90 -24.99 23.27
N ASP A 124 21.20 -24.73 23.37
CA ASP A 124 21.87 -24.26 24.59
C ASP A 124 22.03 -22.72 24.63
N ALA A 125 21.46 -22.01 23.66
CA ALA A 125 21.52 -20.55 23.61
C ALA A 125 20.62 -19.91 24.69
N MET A 126 21.05 -18.77 25.21
CA MET A 126 20.23 -17.98 26.11
C MET A 126 19.21 -17.17 25.29
N PHE A 127 17.92 -17.41 25.53
CA PHE A 127 16.84 -16.70 24.87
C PHE A 127 16.21 -15.69 25.82
N TYR A 128 16.17 -14.43 25.40
CA TYR A 128 15.49 -13.39 26.18
C TYR A 128 13.96 -13.48 26.08
N ALA A 129 13.45 -13.94 24.92
CA ALA A 129 12.07 -14.36 24.80
C ALA A 129 11.98 -15.84 25.22
N PRO A 130 11.28 -16.19 26.31
CA PRO A 130 11.18 -17.56 26.77
C PRO A 130 10.49 -18.45 25.72
N LEU A 131 10.93 -19.70 25.65
CA LEU A 131 10.30 -20.74 24.82
C LEU A 131 9.36 -21.58 25.68
N THR A 132 8.25 -22.04 25.11
CA THR A 132 7.35 -22.99 25.80
C THR A 132 7.80 -24.40 25.51
N THR A 133 8.15 -25.17 26.55
CA THR A 133 8.60 -26.57 26.41
C THR A 133 7.45 -27.55 26.23
N ASN A 134 6.29 -27.29 26.87
CA ASN A 134 5.15 -28.21 26.93
C ASN A 134 5.54 -29.63 27.40
N GLU A 135 6.47 -29.71 28.36
CA GLU A 135 6.91 -30.96 28.97
C GLU A 135 5.73 -31.71 29.60
N GLY A 136 5.64 -33.02 29.37
CA GLY A 136 4.53 -33.86 29.85
C GLY A 136 3.21 -33.72 29.07
N SER A 137 3.20 -33.00 27.94
CA SER A 137 2.02 -32.92 27.07
C SER A 137 1.76 -34.21 26.28
N LYS A 138 0.50 -34.44 25.88
CA LYS A 138 0.06 -35.68 25.18
C LYS A 138 0.86 -36.00 23.92
N ASN A 139 1.30 -34.99 23.17
CA ASN A 139 2.03 -35.12 21.91
C ASN A 139 3.49 -34.66 22.05
N GLU A 140 4.19 -35.20 23.05
CA GLU A 140 5.50 -34.74 23.52
C GLU A 140 6.57 -34.63 22.42
N ALA A 141 6.62 -35.57 21.47
CA ALA A 141 7.57 -35.51 20.36
C ALA A 141 7.43 -34.22 19.52
N TYR A 142 6.19 -33.78 19.27
CA TYR A 142 5.90 -32.53 18.57
C TYR A 142 6.19 -31.31 19.44
N ALA A 143 5.98 -31.38 20.75
CA ALA A 143 6.36 -30.32 21.68
C ALA A 143 7.88 -30.10 21.73
N LYS A 144 8.66 -31.20 21.80
CA LYS A 144 10.12 -31.17 21.74
C LYS A 144 10.59 -30.58 20.40
N PHE A 145 10.02 -31.06 19.28
CA PHE A 145 10.32 -30.52 17.97
C PHE A 145 10.01 -29.01 17.86
N ASN A 146 8.86 -28.56 18.36
CA ASN A 146 8.48 -27.15 18.41
C ASN A 146 9.49 -26.30 19.16
N THR A 147 9.95 -26.78 20.33
CA THR A 147 10.95 -26.10 21.15
C THR A 147 12.27 -25.93 20.40
N HIS A 148 12.75 -26.97 19.71
CA HIS A 148 13.98 -26.88 18.92
C HIS A 148 13.84 -25.99 17.69
N VAL A 149 12.71 -26.02 16.98
CA VAL A 149 12.48 -25.09 15.87
C VAL A 149 12.44 -23.65 16.38
N ASP A 150 11.68 -23.38 17.45
CA ASP A 150 11.62 -22.06 18.06
C ASP A 150 12.99 -21.57 18.52
N ALA A 151 13.84 -22.45 19.06
CA ALA A 151 15.21 -22.14 19.46
C ALA A 151 16.08 -21.69 18.27
N THR A 152 16.05 -22.41 17.15
CA THR A 152 16.84 -22.07 15.96
C THR A 152 16.45 -20.71 15.40
N PHE A 153 15.16 -20.44 15.21
CA PHE A 153 14.72 -19.17 14.66
C PHE A 153 14.90 -18.01 15.66
N SER A 154 14.63 -18.22 16.94
CA SER A 154 14.78 -17.17 17.96
C SER A 154 16.23 -16.73 18.14
N ALA A 155 17.19 -17.67 18.05
CA ALA A 155 18.62 -17.35 18.13
C ALA A 155 19.09 -16.46 16.97
N ASN A 156 18.38 -16.50 15.84
CA ASN A 156 18.71 -15.76 14.63
C ASN A 156 17.79 -14.54 14.43
N LEU A 157 17.11 -14.08 15.47
CA LEU A 157 16.17 -12.95 15.41
C LEU A 157 16.82 -11.68 14.81
N GLN A 158 18.12 -11.44 15.02
CA GLN A 158 18.80 -10.28 14.47
C GLN A 158 18.76 -10.24 12.92
N ALA A 159 18.64 -11.38 12.25
CA ALA A 159 18.56 -11.45 10.78
C ALA A 159 17.32 -10.76 10.21
N PHE A 160 16.21 -10.77 10.95
CA PHE A 160 14.89 -10.34 10.44
C PHE A 160 14.07 -9.47 11.41
N GLY A 161 14.42 -9.42 12.70
CA GLY A 161 13.66 -8.79 13.77
C GLY A 161 13.53 -7.26 13.62
N GLN A 162 14.52 -6.60 13.01
CA GLN A 162 14.44 -5.16 12.73
C GLN A 162 13.28 -4.77 11.79
N PHE A 163 12.74 -5.73 11.03
CA PHE A 163 11.67 -5.51 10.07
C PHE A 163 10.28 -5.89 10.60
N LEU A 164 10.15 -6.14 11.90
CA LEU A 164 8.88 -6.46 12.51
C LEU A 164 7.81 -5.37 12.24
N PRO A 165 6.63 -5.74 11.71
CA PRO A 165 5.63 -4.78 11.26
C PRO A 165 4.70 -4.37 12.41
N PHE A 166 5.18 -3.50 13.29
CA PHE A 166 4.38 -2.94 14.38
C PHE A 166 3.37 -1.89 13.87
N ASN A 167 2.26 -1.72 14.58
CA ASN A 167 1.30 -0.66 14.26
C ASN A 167 1.97 0.72 14.43
N PRO A 168 1.84 1.65 13.46
CA PRO A 168 2.55 2.94 13.51
C PRO A 168 2.29 3.75 14.78
N GLU A 169 1.06 3.68 15.31
CA GLU A 169 0.64 4.42 16.51
C GLU A 169 1.31 3.91 17.80
N THR A 170 1.61 2.61 17.87
CA THR A 170 2.17 1.96 19.07
C THR A 170 3.63 1.54 18.89
N ALA A 171 4.21 1.70 17.69
CA ALA A 171 5.49 1.13 17.30
C ALA A 171 6.63 1.47 18.27
N GLU A 172 6.78 2.73 18.69
CA GLU A 172 7.87 3.13 19.59
C GLU A 172 7.71 2.53 20.99
N ALA A 173 6.49 2.50 21.52
CA ALA A 173 6.20 1.87 22.80
C ALA A 173 6.40 0.34 22.75
N VAL A 174 6.02 -0.29 21.64
CA VAL A 174 6.26 -1.72 21.40
C VAL A 174 7.75 -2.02 21.31
N LYS A 175 8.53 -1.22 20.57
CA LYS A 175 9.99 -1.36 20.52
C LYS A 175 10.61 -1.23 21.90
N ALA A 176 10.20 -0.24 22.69
CA ALA A 176 10.68 -0.07 24.07
C ALA A 176 10.36 -1.30 24.94
N LEU A 177 9.15 -1.84 24.84
CA LEU A 177 8.75 -3.08 25.53
C LEU A 177 9.59 -4.27 25.08
N MET A 178 9.86 -4.40 23.78
CA MET A 178 10.66 -5.49 23.23
C MET A 178 12.14 -5.36 23.61
N CYS A 179 12.71 -4.16 23.61
CA CYS A 179 14.07 -3.91 24.12
C CYS A 179 14.17 -4.28 25.60
N LYS A 180 13.18 -3.91 26.41
CA LYS A 180 13.11 -4.30 27.82
C LYS A 180 13.08 -5.83 27.98
N ARG A 181 12.24 -6.52 27.20
CA ARG A 181 12.14 -7.99 27.21
C ARG A 181 13.40 -8.68 26.70
N ALA A 182 14.12 -8.04 25.77
CA ALA A 182 15.32 -8.58 25.14
C ALA A 182 16.61 -8.14 25.83
N HIS A 183 16.53 -7.40 26.94
CA HIS A 183 17.67 -6.77 27.62
C HIS A 183 18.57 -5.95 26.68
N LEU A 184 17.97 -5.33 25.66
CA LEU A 184 18.65 -4.44 24.72
C LEU A 184 18.63 -3.00 25.25
N ASN A 185 19.71 -2.27 24.98
CA ASN A 185 19.79 -0.85 25.36
C ASN A 185 18.89 0.00 24.47
N SER A 186 18.81 -0.37 23.18
CA SER A 186 18.02 0.34 22.18
C SER A 186 17.50 -0.60 21.09
N TRP A 187 16.52 -0.15 20.30
CA TRP A 187 16.06 -0.91 19.13
C TRP A 187 17.14 -0.92 18.03
N ASP A 188 18.04 0.05 18.03
CA ASP A 188 19.14 0.15 17.08
C ASP A 188 20.15 -1.01 17.27
N ASP A 189 20.18 -1.66 18.44
CA ASP A 189 20.99 -2.86 18.70
C ASP A 189 20.58 -4.05 17.79
N LEU A 190 19.33 -4.08 17.32
CA LEU A 190 18.83 -5.05 16.33
C LEU A 190 19.05 -4.60 14.88
N THR A 191 19.46 -3.35 14.66
CA THR A 191 19.50 -2.73 13.34
C THR A 191 20.83 -3.02 12.65
N VAL A 192 20.83 -3.95 11.69
CA VAL A 192 22.00 -4.31 10.89
C VAL A 192 21.75 -3.94 9.43
N GLN A 193 22.61 -3.11 8.85
CA GLN A 193 22.44 -2.52 7.52
C GLN A 193 23.61 -2.83 6.59
N GLY A 194 23.33 -2.83 5.28
CA GLY A 194 24.34 -2.98 4.23
C GLY A 194 25.11 -4.31 4.28
N GLU A 195 26.41 -4.25 3.99
CA GLU A 195 27.30 -5.42 3.90
C GLU A 195 27.37 -6.26 5.19
N ALA A 196 27.14 -5.65 6.36
CA ALA A 196 27.11 -6.35 7.64
C ALA A 196 25.97 -7.39 7.75
N ARG A 197 24.95 -7.30 6.88
CA ARG A 197 23.85 -8.27 6.82
C ARG A 197 24.25 -9.62 6.22
N LYS A 198 25.22 -9.65 5.30
CA LYS A 198 25.64 -10.88 4.59
C LYS A 198 26.11 -11.99 5.54
N PRO A 199 27.07 -11.76 6.47
CA PRO A 199 27.52 -12.80 7.39
C PRO A 199 26.40 -13.27 8.34
N LEU A 200 25.47 -12.38 8.69
CA LEU A 200 24.32 -12.70 9.54
C LEU A 200 23.33 -13.65 8.83
N LEU A 201 23.00 -13.37 7.55
CA LEU A 201 22.17 -14.25 6.75
C LEU A 201 22.87 -15.58 6.46
N ALA A 202 24.17 -15.58 6.20
CA ALA A 202 24.94 -16.81 6.02
C ALA A 202 24.98 -17.68 7.28
N ALA A 203 25.12 -17.07 8.47
CA ALA A 203 25.04 -17.79 9.73
C ALA A 203 23.64 -18.38 9.97
N PHE A 204 22.59 -17.63 9.62
CA PHE A 204 21.21 -18.10 9.72
C PHE A 204 20.94 -19.25 8.75
N GLU A 205 21.42 -19.16 7.50
CA GLU A 205 21.37 -20.25 6.54
C GLU A 205 21.97 -21.51 7.17
N VAL A 206 23.23 -21.44 7.63
CA VAL A 206 23.93 -22.57 8.26
C VAL A 206 23.15 -23.17 9.44
N ALA A 207 22.54 -22.33 10.29
CA ALA A 207 21.72 -22.79 11.43
C ALA A 207 20.48 -23.59 11.01
N LEU A 208 19.94 -23.31 9.82
CA LEU A 208 18.78 -24.02 9.26
C LEU A 208 19.16 -25.32 8.53
N LYS A 209 20.43 -25.59 8.27
CA LYS A 209 20.88 -26.76 7.49
C LYS A 209 20.33 -28.08 8.02
N SER A 210 20.53 -28.37 9.31
CA SER A 210 20.11 -29.65 9.88
C SER A 210 18.59 -29.81 9.94
N LEU A 211 17.85 -28.69 10.01
CA LEU A 211 16.38 -28.69 9.91
C LEU A 211 15.94 -28.97 8.47
N ALA A 212 16.57 -28.30 7.50
CA ALA A 212 16.30 -28.49 6.08
C ALA A 212 16.51 -29.95 5.64
N GLU A 213 17.58 -30.60 6.14
CA GLU A 213 17.87 -32.00 5.88
C GLU A 213 16.74 -32.94 6.34
N ARG A 214 15.98 -32.59 7.39
CA ARG A 214 14.84 -33.40 7.84
C ARG A 214 13.74 -33.49 6.79
N PHE A 215 13.50 -32.40 6.05
CA PHE A 215 12.53 -32.35 4.94
C PHE A 215 13.00 -33.09 3.68
N MET A 216 14.25 -33.57 3.66
CA MET A 216 14.80 -34.32 2.52
C MET A 216 14.77 -35.85 2.73
N ILE A 217 14.41 -36.32 3.93
CA ILE A 217 14.39 -37.74 4.26
C ILE A 217 13.31 -38.47 3.46
N ASN A 218 12.09 -37.93 3.45
CA ASN A 218 10.97 -38.48 2.72
C ASN A 218 10.81 -37.76 1.37
N GLY A 219 11.42 -38.33 0.32
CA GLY A 219 11.23 -37.83 -1.04
C GLY A 219 9.78 -38.01 -1.50
N GLY A 220 9.11 -36.94 -1.93
CA GLY A 220 7.75 -37.03 -2.49
C GLY A 220 6.87 -35.79 -2.31
N GLY A 221 7.20 -34.88 -1.40
CA GLY A 221 6.40 -33.67 -1.22
C GLY A 221 7.07 -32.61 -0.34
N PRO A 222 6.36 -31.53 -0.02
CA PRO A 222 6.92 -30.37 0.68
C PRO A 222 6.96 -30.53 2.21
N TYR A 223 6.49 -31.66 2.74
CA TYR A 223 6.30 -31.91 4.18
C TYR A 223 7.31 -32.92 4.72
N LEU A 224 7.47 -32.98 6.04
CA LEU A 224 8.35 -33.93 6.73
C LEU A 224 7.98 -35.39 6.44
N GLU A 225 6.68 -35.68 6.29
CA GLU A 225 6.14 -36.99 5.90
C GLU A 225 5.92 -37.12 4.38
N GLY A 226 6.65 -36.33 3.59
CA GLY A 226 6.52 -36.29 2.13
C GLY A 226 5.27 -35.53 1.68
N GLU A 227 4.20 -36.24 1.34
CA GLU A 227 2.97 -35.64 0.76
C GLU A 227 1.95 -35.19 1.81
N LYS A 228 1.99 -35.77 3.02
CA LYS A 228 1.03 -35.50 4.09
C LYS A 228 1.59 -34.45 5.06
N ALA A 229 0.84 -33.36 5.24
CA ALA A 229 1.15 -32.37 6.26
C ALA A 229 0.65 -32.83 7.64
N ASN A 230 1.40 -32.53 8.69
CA ASN A 230 0.99 -32.66 10.08
C ASN A 230 1.39 -31.41 10.89
N TYR A 231 1.26 -31.45 12.21
CA TYR A 231 1.58 -30.29 13.04
C TYR A 231 3.06 -29.87 13.02
N ALA A 232 4.00 -30.78 12.75
CA ALA A 232 5.42 -30.46 12.63
C ALA A 232 5.71 -29.54 11.43
N ASP A 233 5.01 -29.74 10.32
CA ASP A 233 5.08 -28.85 9.17
C ASP A 233 4.54 -27.45 9.51
N ILE A 234 3.46 -27.40 10.29
CA ILE A 234 2.84 -26.14 10.74
C ILE A 234 3.79 -25.36 11.67
N ILE A 235 4.52 -26.06 12.54
CA ILE A 235 5.53 -25.46 13.43
C ILE A 235 6.56 -24.66 12.63
N VAL A 236 7.16 -25.29 11.61
CA VAL A 236 8.17 -24.65 10.74
C VAL A 236 7.49 -23.59 9.86
N GLY A 237 6.32 -23.91 9.31
CA GLY A 237 5.52 -23.02 8.48
C GLY A 237 5.16 -21.70 9.15
N GLY A 238 4.90 -21.69 10.46
CA GLY A 238 4.65 -20.46 11.21
C GLY A 238 5.83 -19.49 11.17
N TRP A 239 7.07 -19.99 11.33
CA TRP A 239 8.29 -19.19 11.22
C TRP A 239 8.59 -18.77 9.79
N VAL A 240 8.41 -19.68 8.83
CA VAL A 240 8.65 -19.33 7.42
C VAL A 240 7.63 -18.30 6.92
N ASN A 241 6.38 -18.33 7.41
CA ASN A 241 5.39 -17.26 7.15
C ASN A 241 5.87 -15.92 7.71
N MET A 242 6.48 -15.90 8.90
CA MET A 242 7.09 -14.68 9.42
C MET A 242 8.17 -14.16 8.48
N MET A 243 9.10 -15.02 8.03
CA MET A 243 10.17 -14.64 7.09
C MET A 243 9.59 -14.03 5.81
N ALA A 244 8.56 -14.66 5.25
CA ALA A 244 7.89 -14.19 4.04
C ALA A 244 7.27 -12.80 4.18
N VAL A 245 6.85 -12.44 5.39
CA VAL A 245 6.20 -11.15 5.67
C VAL A 245 7.19 -10.06 6.04
N VAL A 246 8.26 -10.39 6.79
CA VAL A 246 9.15 -9.39 7.38
C VAL A 246 10.46 -9.18 6.62
N MET A 247 10.98 -10.19 5.91
CA MET A 247 12.26 -10.04 5.23
C MET A 247 12.16 -9.08 4.02
N PRO A 248 13.21 -8.29 3.73
CA PRO A 248 13.32 -7.56 2.47
C PRO A 248 13.11 -8.49 1.27
N ALA A 249 12.47 -7.98 0.21
CA ALA A 249 12.03 -8.80 -0.92
C ALA A 249 13.17 -9.62 -1.59
N GLU A 250 14.37 -9.04 -1.66
CA GLU A 250 15.56 -9.71 -2.22
C GLU A 250 16.06 -10.84 -1.31
N GLU A 251 16.13 -10.59 0.00
CA GLU A 251 16.58 -11.59 0.99
C GLU A 251 15.57 -12.72 1.15
N TRP A 252 14.27 -12.43 1.05
CA TRP A 252 13.25 -13.45 0.98
C TRP A 252 13.39 -14.32 -0.28
N ARG A 253 13.70 -13.70 -1.43
CA ARG A 253 13.93 -14.44 -2.68
C ARG A 253 15.12 -15.39 -2.54
N GLU A 254 16.18 -14.95 -1.87
CA GLU A 254 17.35 -15.78 -1.56
C GLU A 254 17.01 -16.90 -0.57
N PHE A 255 16.38 -16.58 0.57
CA PHE A 255 15.97 -17.54 1.60
C PHE A 255 15.15 -18.70 1.02
N ARG A 256 14.26 -18.41 0.06
CA ARG A 256 13.44 -19.42 -0.63
C ARG A 256 14.25 -20.42 -1.44
N THR A 257 15.50 -20.12 -1.79
CA THR A 257 16.38 -21.02 -2.56
C THR A 257 17.27 -21.89 -1.68
N TRP A 258 17.40 -21.56 -0.39
CA TRP A 258 18.26 -22.28 0.54
C TRP A 258 17.90 -23.76 0.62
N TYR A 259 18.94 -24.59 0.65
CA TYR A 259 18.83 -26.05 0.73
C TYR A 259 17.90 -26.64 -0.33
N GLY A 260 18.05 -26.19 -1.57
CA GLY A 260 17.21 -26.63 -2.68
C GLY A 260 15.76 -26.16 -2.56
N GLY A 261 15.50 -25.11 -1.78
CA GLY A 261 14.21 -24.44 -1.64
C GLY A 261 13.17 -25.16 -0.78
N VAL A 262 13.60 -25.99 0.16
CA VAL A 262 12.69 -26.75 1.06
C VAL A 262 11.71 -25.83 1.79
N PHE A 263 12.18 -24.72 2.38
CA PHE A 263 11.33 -23.80 3.14
C PHE A 263 10.38 -23.01 2.22
N GLY A 264 10.83 -22.65 1.02
CA GLY A 264 9.98 -22.01 0.01
C GLY A 264 8.81 -22.92 -0.40
N ARG A 265 9.09 -24.20 -0.68
CA ARG A 265 8.04 -25.19 -1.02
C ARG A 265 7.08 -25.44 0.13
N LEU A 266 7.59 -25.59 1.36
CA LEU A 266 6.75 -25.75 2.55
C LEU A 266 5.80 -24.57 2.70
N HIS A 267 6.34 -23.35 2.61
CA HIS A 267 5.56 -22.13 2.70
C HIS A 267 4.45 -22.08 1.64
N ASP A 268 4.79 -22.29 0.37
CA ASP A 268 3.81 -22.25 -0.71
C ASP A 268 2.70 -23.29 -0.50
N ALA A 269 3.07 -24.51 -0.10
CA ALA A 269 2.12 -25.60 0.13
C ALA A 269 1.15 -25.30 1.30
N LEU A 270 1.64 -24.71 2.39
CA LEU A 270 0.81 -24.34 3.54
C LEU A 270 -0.06 -23.11 3.23
N GLN A 271 0.46 -22.12 2.51
CA GLN A 271 -0.29 -20.93 2.10
C GLN A 271 -1.45 -21.29 1.17
N GLU A 272 -1.18 -22.10 0.15
CA GLU A 272 -2.18 -22.54 -0.82
C GLU A 272 -3.30 -23.35 -0.16
N LYS A 273 -2.96 -24.30 0.72
CA LYS A 273 -3.93 -25.24 1.29
C LYS A 273 -4.67 -24.70 2.52
N TYR A 274 -4.01 -23.94 3.38
CA TYR A 274 -4.49 -23.70 4.74
C TYR A 274 -4.54 -22.23 5.17
N PHE A 275 -3.81 -21.32 4.53
CA PHE A 275 -3.83 -19.92 4.98
C PHE A 275 -5.01 -19.12 4.41
N LEU A 276 -5.57 -19.55 3.27
CA LEU A 276 -6.66 -18.86 2.55
C LEU A 276 -8.06 -19.50 2.71
N THR A 277 -8.18 -20.68 3.33
CA THR A 277 -9.37 -21.54 3.22
C THR A 277 -10.46 -21.36 4.30
N THR A 278 -10.35 -20.40 5.22
CA THR A 278 -11.37 -20.15 6.26
C THR A 278 -12.06 -18.79 6.10
N THR A 279 -12.85 -18.64 5.04
CA THR A 279 -14.05 -17.77 5.05
C THR A 279 -15.15 -18.41 4.20
N THR A 280 -16.33 -18.70 4.78
CA THR A 280 -17.57 -18.91 4.01
C THR A 280 -17.97 -17.57 3.36
N PRO A 281 -18.65 -17.57 2.20
CA PRO A 281 -18.17 -16.82 1.05
C PRO A 281 -18.78 -15.41 0.94
N ALA A 282 -17.91 -14.40 0.88
CA ALA A 282 -18.05 -13.36 -0.13
C ALA A 282 -16.99 -13.64 -1.19
N LYS A 283 -17.43 -14.04 -2.39
CA LYS A 283 -16.62 -14.49 -3.54
C LYS A 283 -15.28 -13.75 -3.62
N GLN A 284 -14.22 -14.42 -3.17
CA GLN A 284 -12.85 -14.11 -3.55
C GLN A 284 -12.57 -14.78 -4.91
N PRO A 285 -11.91 -14.11 -5.87
CA PRO A 285 -11.26 -14.83 -6.95
C PRO A 285 -9.97 -15.52 -6.41
N PRO A 286 -9.55 -16.64 -7.01
CA PRO A 286 -8.48 -17.48 -6.48
C PRO A 286 -7.09 -16.82 -6.64
N TYR A 287 -6.22 -17.05 -5.66
CA TYR A 287 -4.78 -16.79 -5.74
C TYR A 287 -4.13 -17.68 -6.82
N HIS A 288 -3.28 -17.10 -7.67
CA HIS A 288 -2.30 -17.84 -8.44
C HIS A 288 -0.95 -17.80 -7.71
N SER A 289 -0.33 -18.98 -7.59
CA SER A 289 1.08 -19.17 -7.26
C SER A 289 1.95 -18.38 -8.23
N ILE A 290 3.00 -17.76 -7.69
CA ILE A 290 4.05 -17.07 -8.43
C ILE A 290 4.94 -18.14 -9.08
N ALA A 291 4.51 -18.64 -10.23
CA ALA A 291 5.42 -19.06 -11.29
C ALA A 291 5.74 -17.80 -12.13
N LEU A 292 6.99 -17.66 -12.56
CA LEU A 292 7.36 -16.67 -13.57
C LEU A 292 6.56 -16.95 -14.86
N HIS A 293 5.84 -15.90 -15.32
CA HIS A 293 5.06 -15.73 -16.58
C HIS A 293 3.66 -16.38 -16.63
N PRO A 294 2.62 -15.84 -17.35
CA PRO A 294 2.56 -14.69 -18.28
C PRO A 294 1.50 -13.62 -17.84
N PRO A 295 1.21 -12.58 -18.62
CA PRO A 295 0.33 -11.46 -18.24
C PRO A 295 -1.16 -11.82 -18.24
N ILE A 296 -1.92 -10.94 -17.59
CA ILE A 296 -3.37 -10.97 -17.36
C ILE A 296 -4.13 -10.81 -18.70
N ALA A 297 -4.03 -11.81 -19.57
CA ALA A 297 -4.70 -11.88 -20.86
C ALA A 297 -5.61 -13.11 -20.93
N TYR A 298 -6.60 -13.24 -20.03
CA TYR A 298 -7.70 -14.17 -20.29
C TYR A 298 -9.06 -13.92 -19.58
N ARG A 299 -9.26 -12.83 -18.83
CA ARG A 299 -10.57 -12.56 -18.19
C ARG A 299 -11.24 -11.24 -18.55
N LEU A 300 -10.82 -10.60 -19.65
CA LEU A 300 -11.47 -9.40 -20.18
C LEU A 300 -11.94 -9.54 -21.64
N ARG A 301 -12.16 -10.77 -22.12
CA ARG A 301 -12.71 -10.99 -23.48
C ARG A 301 -14.24 -11.01 -23.55
N LYS A 302 -14.95 -10.51 -22.53
CA LYS A 302 -16.42 -10.51 -22.54
C LYS A 302 -17.06 -9.33 -21.79
N ALA A 303 -16.65 -8.11 -22.12
CA ALA A 303 -17.51 -6.95 -21.94
C ALA A 303 -17.23 -5.98 -23.08
N ARG A 304 -17.99 -6.15 -24.16
CA ARG A 304 -18.07 -5.20 -25.27
C ARG A 304 -18.61 -3.89 -24.67
N ILE A 305 -17.83 -2.84 -24.83
CA ILE A 305 -18.13 -1.47 -24.44
C ILE A 305 -19.36 -0.96 -25.24
N ASP A 306 -20.13 -0.12 -24.55
CA ASP A 306 -21.28 0.70 -24.97
C ASP A 306 -22.72 0.13 -24.98
N ILE A 307 -23.60 1.01 -24.46
CA ILE A 307 -25.06 0.92 -24.30
C ILE A 307 -25.54 0.09 -23.11
N GLN A 308 -25.45 0.62 -21.87
CA GLN A 308 -26.46 0.30 -20.85
C GLN A 308 -26.58 1.26 -19.64
N TYR A 309 -26.22 2.54 -19.76
CA TYR A 309 -26.61 3.55 -18.76
C TYR A 309 -27.99 4.19 -19.04
N SER A 310 -28.81 3.62 -19.93
CA SER A 310 -30.07 4.24 -20.37
C SER A 310 -31.27 3.29 -20.56
N ARG A 311 -31.20 2.03 -20.12
CA ARG A 311 -32.37 1.11 -20.24
C ARG A 311 -32.55 0.23 -19.01
N ARG A 312 -33.01 0.85 -17.91
CA ARG A 312 -33.98 0.22 -17.00
C ARG A 312 -34.79 1.29 -16.25
N ARG A 313 -35.52 2.11 -17.01
CA ARG A 313 -36.70 2.82 -16.49
C ARG A 313 -37.86 1.83 -16.51
N GLU A 314 -37.98 1.03 -15.45
CA GLU A 314 -39.29 0.53 -15.05
C GLU A 314 -39.58 1.13 -13.68
N MET A 315 -40.65 1.93 -13.64
CA MET A 315 -41.19 2.54 -12.43
C MET A 315 -41.51 1.44 -11.42
N VAL A 316 -40.63 1.26 -10.43
CA VAL A 316 -41.01 0.65 -9.17
C VAL A 316 -40.67 1.67 -8.10
N SER A 317 -41.68 2.47 -7.75
CA SER A 317 -41.68 3.26 -6.53
C SER A 317 -41.69 2.28 -5.36
N THR A 318 -40.51 1.92 -4.85
CA THR A 318 -40.39 1.28 -3.54
C THR A 318 -40.30 2.40 -2.52
N ALA A 319 -41.42 2.70 -1.87
CA ALA A 319 -41.43 3.49 -0.66
C ALA A 319 -40.45 2.87 0.35
N LEU A 320 -39.52 3.68 0.87
CA LEU A 320 -38.57 3.28 1.89
C LEU A 320 -39.30 2.79 3.16
N PRO A 321 -38.77 1.80 3.88
CA PRO A 321 -39.29 1.40 5.19
C PRO A 321 -39.24 2.59 6.16
N PRO A 322 -40.27 2.81 6.99
CA PRO A 322 -40.25 3.90 7.96
C PRO A 322 -39.22 3.61 9.06
N GLY A 323 -38.19 4.47 9.18
CA GLY A 323 -37.30 4.45 10.35
C GLY A 323 -35.81 4.69 10.11
N GLN A 324 -35.31 4.76 8.87
CA GLN A 324 -33.93 5.20 8.64
C GLN A 324 -33.84 6.73 8.62
N PRO A 325 -32.93 7.36 9.39
CA PRO A 325 -32.70 8.80 9.28
C PRO A 325 -32.27 9.14 7.86
N ARG A 326 -32.97 10.10 7.24
CA ARG A 326 -32.62 10.63 5.91
C ARG A 326 -31.20 11.21 6.00
N ARG A 327 -30.28 10.75 5.14
CA ARG A 327 -28.92 11.32 5.05
C ARG A 327 -29.06 12.82 4.71
N GLU A 328 -28.47 13.69 5.52
CA GLU A 328 -28.43 15.13 5.21
C GLU A 328 -27.57 15.37 3.97
N LEU A 329 -28.10 16.10 2.97
CA LEU A 329 -27.38 16.35 1.72
C LEU A 329 -26.00 16.96 1.98
N PRO A 330 -24.96 16.58 1.20
CA PRO A 330 -23.65 17.18 1.31
C PRO A 330 -23.76 18.69 1.07
N ARG A 331 -23.23 19.46 2.01
CA ARG A 331 -23.18 20.91 1.85
C ARG A 331 -22.25 21.28 0.69
N PRO A 332 -22.62 22.27 -0.13
CA PRO A 332 -21.69 22.81 -1.12
C PRO A 332 -20.46 23.40 -0.41
N PRO A 333 -19.30 23.46 -1.08
CA PRO A 333 -18.13 24.14 -0.54
C PRO A 333 -18.47 25.59 -0.14
N PRO A 334 -17.90 26.11 0.96
CA PRO A 334 -18.06 27.52 1.33
C PRO A 334 -17.60 28.44 0.18
N PRO A 335 -18.29 29.58 -0.07
CA PRO A 335 -17.93 30.49 -1.16
C PRO A 335 -16.46 30.94 -1.16
N ALA A 336 -15.91 31.22 0.03
CA ALA A 336 -14.49 31.62 0.18
C ALA A 336 -13.52 30.52 -0.28
N VAL A 337 -13.85 29.24 -0.05
CA VAL A 337 -13.04 28.11 -0.50
C VAL A 337 -13.12 28.01 -2.03
N VAL A 338 -14.32 28.12 -2.60
CA VAL A 338 -14.51 28.12 -4.06
C VAL A 338 -13.69 29.23 -4.70
N GLU A 339 -13.79 30.46 -4.20
CA GLU A 339 -13.05 31.61 -4.71
C GLU A 339 -11.52 31.38 -4.65
N SER A 340 -11.02 30.85 -3.54
CA SER A 340 -9.59 30.52 -3.40
C SER A 340 -9.11 29.43 -4.38
N GLU A 341 -9.91 28.37 -4.60
CA GLU A 341 -9.57 27.33 -5.59
C GLU A 341 -9.63 27.86 -7.02
N GLN A 342 -10.64 28.68 -7.36
CA GLN A 342 -10.83 29.22 -8.71
C GLN A 342 -9.67 30.09 -9.18
N GLN A 343 -8.95 30.76 -8.28
CA GLN A 343 -7.70 31.47 -8.61
C GLN A 343 -6.65 30.58 -9.30
N TRP A 344 -6.70 29.27 -9.07
CA TRP A 344 -5.70 28.30 -9.50
C TRP A 344 -6.22 27.23 -10.45
N VAL A 345 -7.48 27.36 -10.89
CA VAL A 345 -8.07 26.49 -11.92
C VAL A 345 -8.01 27.23 -13.24
N PHE A 346 -7.32 26.62 -14.21
CA PHE A 346 -7.03 27.14 -15.53
C PHE A 346 -7.72 26.29 -16.60
N THR A 347 -7.88 26.83 -17.80
CA THR A 347 -8.23 26.03 -18.99
C THR A 347 -7.00 25.31 -19.56
N GLU A 348 -7.22 24.34 -20.45
CA GLU A 348 -6.11 23.65 -21.12
C GLU A 348 -5.32 24.60 -22.03
N GLU A 349 -6.00 25.56 -22.66
CA GLU A 349 -5.39 26.60 -23.47
C GLU A 349 -4.50 27.51 -22.62
N GLU A 350 -4.94 27.87 -21.42
CA GLU A 350 -4.16 28.66 -20.46
C GLU A 350 -2.93 27.89 -19.95
N LEU A 351 -3.03 26.58 -19.73
CA LEU A 351 -1.87 25.75 -19.41
C LEU A 351 -0.83 25.75 -20.54
N LEU A 352 -1.25 25.82 -21.81
CA LEU A 352 -0.34 25.98 -22.95
C LEU A 352 0.33 27.35 -23.00
N GLN A 353 -0.14 28.33 -22.21
CA GLN A 353 0.49 29.63 -22.03
C GLN A 353 1.36 29.69 -20.76
N ALA A 354 1.66 28.55 -20.12
CA ALA A 354 2.58 28.54 -18.99
C ALA A 354 3.95 29.14 -19.38
N PRO A 355 4.63 29.89 -18.49
CA PRO A 355 5.86 30.63 -18.82
C PRO A 355 6.95 29.81 -19.51
N SER A 356 7.13 28.56 -19.09
CA SER A 356 8.07 27.63 -19.73
C SER A 356 7.77 27.42 -21.22
N ILE A 357 6.47 27.26 -21.56
CA ILE A 357 6.02 26.99 -22.92
C ILE A 357 6.11 28.25 -23.78
N THR A 358 5.72 29.41 -23.24
CA THR A 358 5.85 30.69 -23.94
C THR A 358 7.30 31.08 -24.19
N ASP A 359 8.22 30.70 -23.31
CA ASP A 359 9.67 30.83 -23.52
C ASP A 359 10.22 29.81 -24.56
N GLY A 360 9.36 28.93 -25.07
CA GLY A 360 9.63 27.98 -26.15
C GLY A 360 10.05 26.59 -25.70
N MET A 361 9.62 26.13 -24.51
CA MET A 361 9.68 24.71 -24.13
C MET A 361 8.50 23.96 -24.74
N PRO A 362 8.70 22.79 -25.37
CA PRO A 362 7.58 21.95 -25.79
C PRO A 362 6.67 21.56 -24.61
N ALA A 363 5.36 21.60 -24.81
CA ALA A 363 4.38 21.31 -23.75
C ALA A 363 4.57 19.91 -23.12
N GLU A 364 4.96 18.90 -23.91
CA GLU A 364 5.19 17.54 -23.40
C GLU A 364 6.49 17.42 -22.59
N GLU A 365 7.50 18.22 -22.92
CA GLU A 365 8.73 18.32 -22.13
C GLU A 365 8.42 18.95 -20.77
N GLU A 366 7.67 20.05 -20.77
CA GLU A 366 7.20 20.74 -19.56
C GLU A 366 6.40 19.79 -18.64
N ARG A 367 5.45 19.05 -19.22
CA ARG A 367 4.66 18.03 -18.53
C ARG A 367 5.53 16.91 -17.95
N THR A 368 6.57 16.49 -18.67
CA THR A 368 7.54 15.48 -18.21
C THR A 368 8.37 16.01 -17.03
N LEU A 369 8.83 17.25 -17.08
CA LEU A 369 9.57 17.88 -15.99
C LEU A 369 8.70 18.09 -14.75
N ARG A 370 7.42 18.45 -14.92
CA ARG A 370 6.46 18.49 -13.81
C ARG A 370 6.32 17.14 -13.13
N ARG A 371 6.13 16.08 -13.91
CA ARG A 371 6.02 14.70 -13.40
C ARG A 371 7.28 14.28 -12.64
N LYS A 372 8.48 14.58 -13.17
CA LYS A 372 9.75 14.32 -12.49
C LYS A 372 9.86 15.10 -11.18
N GLY A 373 9.45 16.36 -11.17
CA GLY A 373 9.41 17.20 -9.97
C GLY A 373 8.49 16.62 -8.88
N VAL A 374 7.26 16.25 -9.24
CA VAL A 374 6.33 15.60 -8.29
C VAL A 374 6.86 14.24 -7.82
N ASN A 375 7.42 13.42 -8.71
CA ASN A 375 8.02 12.15 -8.29
C ASN A 375 9.15 12.35 -7.29
N PHE A 376 10.00 13.37 -7.50
CA PHE A 376 11.03 13.77 -6.54
C PHE A 376 10.43 14.16 -5.18
N ILE A 377 9.35 14.94 -5.13
CA ILE A 377 8.61 15.25 -3.89
C ILE A 377 8.18 13.97 -3.18
N LEU A 378 7.58 13.02 -3.92
CA LEU A 378 7.11 11.76 -3.35
C LEU A 378 8.27 10.92 -2.76
N GLN A 379 9.38 10.81 -3.48
CA GLN A 379 10.56 10.04 -3.02
C GLN A 379 11.21 10.67 -1.78
N VAL A 380 11.44 11.98 -1.79
CA VAL A 380 11.98 12.70 -0.62
C VAL A 380 11.00 12.60 0.55
N GLY A 381 9.70 12.76 0.28
CA GLY A 381 8.63 12.60 1.24
C GLY A 381 8.60 11.26 1.94
N MET A 382 8.71 10.17 1.17
CA MET A 382 8.78 8.80 1.70
C MET A 382 10.02 8.61 2.59
N MET A 383 11.19 9.11 2.18
CA MET A 383 12.41 9.06 3.01
C MET A 383 12.25 9.80 4.33
N LEU A 384 11.53 10.92 4.33
CA LEU A 384 11.24 11.74 5.52
C LEU A 384 9.99 11.30 6.29
N LYS A 385 9.32 10.23 5.83
CA LYS A 385 8.08 9.70 6.40
C LYS A 385 7.01 10.78 6.55
N LEU A 386 6.83 11.61 5.52
CA LEU A 386 5.83 12.67 5.51
C LEU A 386 4.45 12.11 5.10
N PRO A 387 3.34 12.59 5.69
CA PRO A 387 2.00 12.17 5.30
C PRO A 387 1.68 12.50 3.84
N GLN A 388 0.85 11.66 3.20
CA GLN A 388 0.44 11.87 1.80
C GLN A 388 -0.26 13.21 1.57
N THR A 389 -0.96 13.74 2.57
CA THR A 389 -1.59 15.08 2.52
C THR A 389 -0.54 16.16 2.34
N THR A 390 0.58 16.11 3.08
CA THR A 390 1.71 17.04 2.94
C THR A 390 2.35 16.95 1.55
N LEU A 391 2.50 15.74 1.01
CA LEU A 391 3.06 15.53 -0.32
C LEU A 391 2.12 16.07 -1.41
N SER A 392 0.81 15.92 -1.23
CA SER A 392 -0.20 16.51 -2.11
C SER A 392 -0.12 18.03 -2.11
N THR A 393 -0.03 18.65 -0.93
CA THR A 393 0.13 20.12 -0.79
C THR A 393 1.40 20.61 -1.48
N ALA A 394 2.53 19.90 -1.30
CA ALA A 394 3.78 20.21 -1.99
C ALA A 394 3.66 20.11 -3.52
N ALA A 395 2.99 19.08 -4.03
CA ALA A 395 2.75 18.91 -5.47
C ALA A 395 1.88 20.04 -6.05
N VAL A 396 0.89 20.53 -5.29
CA VAL A 396 0.07 21.69 -5.67
C VAL A 396 0.93 22.95 -5.73
N PHE A 397 1.72 23.25 -4.68
CA PHE A 397 2.62 24.41 -4.67
C PHE A 397 3.61 24.40 -5.83
N PHE A 398 4.22 23.25 -6.10
CA PHE A 398 5.13 23.07 -7.23
C PHE A 398 4.44 23.35 -8.58
N ASN A 399 3.23 22.84 -8.78
CA ASN A 399 2.50 23.05 -10.02
C ASN A 399 2.05 24.51 -10.20
N ARG A 400 1.56 25.14 -9.12
CA ARG A 400 1.16 26.57 -9.10
C ARG A 400 2.35 27.49 -9.38
N TYR A 401 3.52 27.22 -8.80
CA TYR A 401 4.74 27.98 -9.06
C TYR A 401 5.08 28.04 -10.56
N LEU A 402 4.97 26.90 -11.25
CA LEU A 402 5.27 26.78 -12.68
C LEU A 402 4.22 27.43 -13.60
N MET A 403 3.11 27.94 -13.06
CA MET A 403 2.21 28.83 -13.80
C MET A 403 2.70 30.28 -13.83
N ARG A 404 3.73 30.62 -13.05
CA ARG A 404 4.29 31.99 -12.96
C ARG A 404 5.78 32.07 -13.26
N HIS A 405 6.48 30.94 -13.25
CA HIS A 405 7.92 30.86 -13.45
C HIS A 405 8.25 29.84 -14.55
N SER A 406 9.29 30.15 -15.31
CA SER A 406 9.76 29.34 -16.43
C SER A 406 10.84 28.36 -15.98
N LEU A 407 10.85 27.16 -16.56
CA LEU A 407 11.94 26.19 -16.42
C LEU A 407 13.04 26.41 -17.47
N LYS A 408 12.82 27.30 -18.45
CA LYS A 408 13.73 27.51 -19.56
C LYS A 408 14.65 28.71 -19.32
N PRO A 409 15.97 28.58 -19.53
CA PRO A 409 16.89 29.70 -19.39
C PRO A 409 16.70 30.72 -20.51
N ARG A 410 16.83 32.01 -20.15
CA ARG A 410 16.80 33.15 -21.08
C ARG A 410 17.76 34.26 -20.61
N PRO A 411 18.18 35.19 -21.47
CA PRO A 411 19.10 36.25 -21.08
C PRO A 411 18.59 37.03 -19.85
N GLY A 412 19.39 37.09 -18.78
CA GLY A 412 19.03 37.75 -17.53
C GLY A 412 18.13 36.94 -16.57
N TYR A 413 17.73 35.72 -16.93
CA TYR A 413 16.92 34.85 -16.07
C TYR A 413 17.50 33.45 -16.01
N LYS A 414 17.91 33.04 -14.80
CA LYS A 414 18.40 31.69 -14.53
C LYS A 414 17.32 30.90 -13.79
N PRO A 415 16.62 29.96 -14.46
CA PRO A 415 15.61 29.15 -13.81
C PRO A 415 16.24 28.21 -12.78
N LEU A 416 15.48 27.89 -11.74
CA LEU A 416 15.82 26.82 -10.82
C LEU A 416 15.59 25.47 -11.49
N HIS A 417 16.40 24.48 -11.13
CA HIS A 417 16.14 23.10 -11.54
C HIS A 417 14.82 22.61 -10.92
N HIS A 418 14.03 21.82 -11.65
CA HIS A 418 12.73 21.32 -11.19
C HIS A 418 12.79 20.59 -9.83
N TYR A 419 13.88 19.87 -9.53
CA TYR A 419 14.08 19.27 -8.20
C TYR A 419 14.33 20.30 -7.07
N GLN A 420 14.95 21.43 -7.36
CA GLN A 420 15.15 22.50 -6.38
C GLN A 420 13.83 23.20 -6.03
N ILE A 421 12.99 23.44 -7.06
CA ILE A 421 11.63 23.96 -6.87
C ILE A 421 10.81 22.96 -6.06
N ALA A 422 10.85 21.67 -6.42
CA ALA A 422 10.17 20.59 -5.72
C ALA A 422 10.58 20.47 -4.24
N ALA A 423 11.88 20.56 -3.94
CA ALA A 423 12.39 20.56 -2.57
C ALA A 423 11.89 21.78 -1.76
N THR A 424 11.87 22.95 -2.39
CA THR A 424 11.36 24.19 -1.77
C THR A 424 9.86 24.10 -1.49
N ALA A 425 9.09 23.56 -2.44
CA ALA A 425 7.67 23.31 -2.27
C ALA A 425 7.37 22.31 -1.16
N LEU A 426 8.17 21.24 -1.06
CA LEU A 426 8.06 20.27 0.03
C LEU A 426 8.41 20.90 1.38
N PHE A 427 9.49 21.68 1.47
CA PHE A 427 9.87 22.40 2.68
C PHE A 427 8.73 23.30 3.18
N LEU A 428 8.19 24.13 2.30
CA LEU A 428 7.09 25.03 2.61
C LEU A 428 5.84 24.24 3.05
N ALA A 429 5.47 23.18 2.32
CA ALA A 429 4.33 22.34 2.67
C ALA A 429 4.48 21.68 4.05
N THR A 430 5.70 21.26 4.44
CA THR A 430 5.91 20.71 5.79
C THR A 430 5.62 21.71 6.90
N LYS A 431 5.84 23.01 6.66
CA LYS A 431 5.51 24.06 7.63
C LYS A 431 4.02 24.35 7.66
N VAL A 432 3.39 24.45 6.50
CA VAL A 432 1.94 24.72 6.37
C VAL A 432 1.11 23.59 7.00
N GLU A 433 1.51 22.35 6.80
CA GLU A 433 0.81 21.16 7.31
C GLU A 433 1.28 20.73 8.71
N GLU A 434 2.07 21.55 9.40
CA GLU A 434 2.63 21.27 10.74
C GLU A 434 3.41 19.94 10.84
N ASN A 435 3.98 19.48 9.73
CA ASN A 435 4.78 18.26 9.59
C ASN A 435 6.29 18.57 9.42
N CYS A 436 6.77 19.62 10.09
CA CYS A 436 8.13 20.13 9.96
C CYS A 436 9.21 19.04 10.11
N ARG A 437 10.30 19.21 9.37
CA ARG A 437 11.52 18.38 9.46
C ARG A 437 12.73 19.27 9.66
N LYS A 438 13.79 18.73 10.29
CA LYS A 438 15.04 19.48 10.42
C LYS A 438 15.61 19.74 9.02
N MET A 439 16.09 20.96 8.78
CA MET A 439 16.68 21.35 7.49
C MET A 439 17.77 20.37 7.03
N LYS A 440 18.60 19.89 7.97
CA LYS A 440 19.62 18.89 7.69
C LYS A 440 19.05 17.60 7.09
N GLU A 441 18.00 17.05 7.68
CA GLU A 441 17.35 15.81 7.23
C GLU A 441 16.73 15.98 5.85
N LEU A 442 16.06 17.13 5.62
CA LEU A 442 15.48 17.47 4.33
C LEU A 442 16.53 17.54 3.23
N VAL A 443 17.63 18.26 3.47
CA VAL A 443 18.71 18.42 2.50
C VAL A 443 19.39 17.08 2.18
N VAL A 444 19.68 16.27 3.21
CA VAL A 444 20.25 14.93 3.03
C VAL A 444 19.33 14.06 2.17
N ALA A 445 18.01 14.08 2.43
CA ALA A 445 17.05 13.35 1.61
C ALA A 445 16.99 13.87 0.17
N CYS A 446 16.97 15.20 -0.04
CA CYS A 446 16.97 15.81 -1.37
C CYS A 446 18.20 15.40 -2.19
N VAL A 447 19.40 15.44 -1.60
CA VAL A 447 20.65 15.07 -2.28
C VAL A 447 20.62 13.58 -2.67
N ARG A 448 20.25 12.70 -1.74
CA ARG A 448 20.19 11.25 -1.98
C ARG A 448 19.23 10.89 -3.11
N VAL A 449 18.05 11.49 -3.13
CA VAL A 449 17.07 11.28 -4.21
C VAL A 449 17.56 11.88 -5.54
N ALA A 450 18.11 13.09 -5.51
CA ALA A 450 18.57 13.77 -6.73
C ALA A 450 19.70 13.02 -7.42
N LEU A 451 20.63 12.46 -6.64
CA LEU A 451 21.74 11.65 -7.13
C LEU A 451 21.38 10.18 -7.37
N LYS A 452 20.16 9.76 -6.99
CA LYS A 452 19.73 8.35 -6.98
C LYS A 452 20.68 7.44 -6.20
N ASP A 453 21.27 7.97 -5.13
CA ASP A 453 22.17 7.26 -4.23
C ASP A 453 21.63 7.36 -2.80
N PRO A 454 20.84 6.38 -2.34
CA PRO A 454 20.25 6.36 -1.00
C PRO A 454 21.29 6.35 0.13
N ASN A 455 22.51 5.91 -0.14
CA ASN A 455 23.57 5.74 0.84
C ASN A 455 24.61 6.86 0.80
N LYS A 456 24.42 7.88 -0.06
CA LYS A 456 25.31 9.02 -0.12
C LYS A 456 25.46 9.64 1.26
N LEU A 457 26.72 9.71 1.71
CA LEU A 457 27.09 10.47 2.90
C LEU A 457 27.06 11.96 2.55
N VAL A 458 26.11 12.65 3.16
CA VAL A 458 25.90 14.09 3.00
C VAL A 458 25.96 14.68 4.40
N ASP A 459 26.93 15.55 4.63
CA ASP A 459 27.11 16.25 5.89
C ASP A 459 27.28 17.76 5.66
N GLU A 460 27.39 18.51 6.76
CA GLU A 460 27.57 19.96 6.75
C GLU A 460 28.96 20.41 6.30
N GLN A 461 29.82 19.50 5.81
CA GLN A 461 31.10 19.82 5.19
C GLN A 461 31.03 19.66 3.67
N THR A 462 30.06 18.90 3.16
CA THR A 462 29.85 18.72 1.71
C THR A 462 29.29 19.99 1.04
N LYS A 463 29.85 20.35 -0.13
CA LYS A 463 29.37 21.48 -0.93
C LYS A 463 27.89 21.34 -1.32
N ASP A 464 27.45 20.11 -1.63
CA ASP A 464 26.08 19.83 -2.02
C ASP A 464 25.08 20.17 -0.91
N PHE A 465 25.43 19.92 0.36
CA PHE A 465 24.58 20.27 1.49
C PHE A 465 24.26 21.76 1.51
N TRP A 466 25.30 22.60 1.49
CA TRP A 466 25.12 24.07 1.53
C TRP A 466 24.40 24.58 0.29
N LYS A 467 24.73 24.05 -0.90
CA LYS A 467 24.07 24.40 -2.15
C LYS A 467 22.56 24.16 -2.07
N TRP A 468 22.13 22.97 -1.65
CA TRP A 468 20.71 22.64 -1.53
C TRP A 468 20.02 23.45 -0.45
N ARG A 469 20.63 23.57 0.73
CA ARG A 469 20.09 24.35 1.84
C ARG A 469 19.85 25.82 1.46
N ASP A 470 20.89 26.46 0.91
CA ASP A 470 20.84 27.88 0.58
C ASP A 470 19.86 28.12 -0.58
N THR A 471 19.80 27.20 -1.54
CA THR A 471 18.79 27.26 -2.60
C THR A 471 17.38 27.17 -2.02
N ILE A 472 17.09 26.21 -1.14
CA ILE A 472 15.75 26.04 -0.53
C ILE A 472 15.35 27.28 0.26
N LEU A 473 16.25 27.80 1.11
CA LEU A 473 15.97 28.98 1.93
C LEU A 473 15.77 30.24 1.10
N TYR A 474 16.61 30.48 0.09
CA TYR A 474 16.46 31.65 -0.79
C TYR A 474 15.20 31.55 -1.66
N SER A 475 14.88 30.35 -2.15
CA SER A 475 13.76 30.16 -3.07
C SER A 475 12.42 30.10 -2.36
N GLU A 476 12.40 29.95 -1.03
CA GLU A 476 11.17 29.92 -0.24
C GLU A 476 10.38 31.22 -0.37
N ASP A 477 11.03 32.37 -0.23
CA ASP A 477 10.38 33.68 -0.35
C ASP A 477 9.82 33.87 -1.78
N VAL A 478 10.59 33.46 -2.78
CA VAL A 478 10.16 33.49 -4.19
C VAL A 478 8.94 32.59 -4.42
N LEU A 479 8.92 31.41 -3.80
CA LEU A 479 7.78 30.50 -3.88
C LEU A 479 6.55 31.09 -3.19
N LEU A 480 6.69 31.70 -2.01
CA LEU A 480 5.61 32.35 -1.28
C LEU A 480 4.96 33.48 -2.11
N GLU A 481 5.77 34.34 -2.72
CA GLU A 481 5.31 35.39 -3.63
C GLU A 481 4.63 34.79 -4.86
N ALA A 482 5.21 33.76 -5.45
CA ALA A 482 4.63 33.04 -6.58
C ALA A 482 3.31 32.35 -6.24
N LEU A 483 3.03 32.07 -4.97
CA LEU A 483 1.76 31.52 -4.50
C LEU A 483 0.77 32.61 -4.05
N CYS A 484 1.09 33.91 -4.18
CA CYS A 484 0.31 34.99 -3.58
C CYS A 484 0.07 34.79 -2.06
N PHE A 485 0.95 34.07 -1.35
CA PHE A 485 0.72 33.63 0.04
C PHE A 485 -0.58 32.81 0.23
N ASP A 486 -1.16 32.27 -0.85
CA ASP A 486 -2.30 31.35 -0.79
C ASP A 486 -1.83 29.93 -0.48
N LEU A 487 -1.62 29.70 0.82
CA LEU A 487 -1.09 28.45 1.36
C LEU A 487 -2.17 27.47 1.79
N ASN A 488 -3.44 27.88 1.78
CA ASN A 488 -4.55 27.01 2.19
C ASN A 488 -4.97 26.11 1.03
N VAL A 489 -4.48 24.87 1.02
CA VAL A 489 -4.79 23.89 -0.01
C VAL A 489 -5.86 22.93 0.48
N GLU A 490 -7.00 22.89 -0.20
CA GLU A 490 -8.04 21.91 0.07
C GLU A 490 -7.57 20.49 -0.25
N SER A 491 -7.74 19.57 0.69
CA SER A 491 -7.28 18.19 0.51
C SER A 491 -8.31 17.34 -0.26
N PRO A 492 -7.98 16.86 -1.47
CA PRO A 492 -8.86 15.94 -2.18
C PRO A 492 -8.93 14.56 -1.48
N TYR A 493 -7.92 14.19 -0.69
CA TYR A 493 -7.90 12.95 0.10
C TYR A 493 -8.94 12.97 1.22
N LYS A 494 -9.01 14.07 1.97
CA LYS A 494 -10.02 14.27 3.00
C LYS A 494 -11.42 14.27 2.39
N THR A 495 -11.58 15.04 1.31
CA THR A 495 -12.86 15.15 0.58
C THR A 495 -13.33 13.79 0.05
N MET A 496 -12.46 13.00 -0.57
CA MET A 496 -12.78 11.66 -1.06
C MET A 496 -13.20 10.72 0.08
N TYR A 497 -12.50 10.76 1.21
CA TYR A 497 -12.85 9.94 2.36
C TYR A 497 -14.19 10.34 3.01
N ASP A 498 -14.49 11.64 3.04
CA ASP A 498 -15.80 12.13 3.50
C ASP A 498 -16.93 11.71 2.54
N MET A 499 -16.69 11.68 1.22
CA MET A 499 -17.64 11.12 0.25
C MET A 499 -17.88 9.62 0.49
N LEU A 500 -16.82 8.83 0.73
CA LEU A 500 -16.96 7.41 1.04
C LEU A 500 -17.81 7.17 2.29
N LYS A 501 -17.59 7.96 3.35
CA LYS A 501 -18.39 7.92 4.59
C LYS A 501 -19.84 8.30 4.33
N TYR A 502 -20.07 9.35 3.54
CA TYR A 502 -21.41 9.83 3.21
C TYR A 502 -22.25 8.72 2.54
N TYR A 503 -21.66 7.99 1.60
CA TYR A 503 -22.32 6.87 0.93
C TYR A 503 -22.27 5.56 1.73
N ASN A 504 -21.67 5.56 2.92
CA ASN A 504 -21.48 4.38 3.76
C ASN A 504 -20.75 3.25 3.02
N VAL A 505 -19.72 3.59 2.22
CA VAL A 505 -18.90 2.64 1.44
C VAL A 505 -17.42 2.69 1.86
N GLU A 506 -17.09 3.41 2.92
CA GLU A 506 -15.76 3.49 3.52
C GLU A 506 -15.28 2.17 4.11
N HIS A 507 -16.16 1.19 4.31
CA HIS A 507 -15.76 -0.17 4.69
C HIS A 507 -15.32 -1.00 3.46
N ASN A 508 -15.72 -0.61 2.23
CA ASN A 508 -15.35 -1.31 1.01
C ASN A 508 -13.88 -1.07 0.64
N LYS A 509 -13.01 -2.01 1.03
CA LYS A 509 -11.57 -1.91 0.83
C LYS A 509 -11.16 -1.84 -0.65
N LYS A 510 -11.85 -2.57 -1.55
CA LYS A 510 -11.52 -2.59 -2.98
C LYS A 510 -11.75 -1.21 -3.60
N LEU A 511 -12.91 -0.62 -3.35
CA LEU A 511 -13.25 0.74 -3.75
C LEU A 511 -12.25 1.75 -3.18
N ARG A 512 -12.04 1.73 -1.86
CA ARG A 512 -11.11 2.66 -1.19
C ARG A 512 -9.70 2.62 -1.73
N ASN A 513 -9.12 1.42 -1.86
CA ASN A 513 -7.76 1.28 -2.32
C ASN A 513 -7.64 1.72 -3.79
N SER A 514 -8.63 1.39 -4.62
CA SER A 514 -8.67 1.83 -6.01
C SER A 514 -8.81 3.35 -6.12
N ALA A 515 -9.73 3.95 -5.38
CA ALA A 515 -9.94 5.39 -5.37
C ALA A 515 -8.69 6.13 -4.84
N TRP A 516 -8.05 5.61 -3.78
CA TRP A 516 -6.79 6.15 -3.26
C TRP A 516 -5.65 6.09 -4.28
N ALA A 517 -5.54 4.98 -5.02
CA ALA A 517 -4.53 4.83 -6.07
C ALA A 517 -4.73 5.89 -7.18
N PHE A 518 -5.94 5.98 -7.73
CA PHE A 518 -6.27 7.01 -8.73
C PHE A 518 -6.01 8.43 -8.20
N LEU A 519 -6.40 8.70 -6.96
CA LEU A 519 -6.15 10.00 -6.36
C LEU A 519 -4.66 10.31 -6.23
N SER A 520 -3.83 9.32 -5.91
CA SER A 520 -2.38 9.48 -5.83
C SER A 520 -1.75 9.71 -7.20
N ASP A 521 -2.26 9.02 -8.23
CA ASP A 521 -1.80 9.22 -9.61
C ASP A 521 -2.17 10.60 -10.14
N SER A 522 -3.32 11.15 -9.73
CA SER A 522 -3.74 12.51 -10.09
C SER A 522 -2.71 13.58 -9.69
N ALA A 523 -2.00 13.39 -8.57
CA ALA A 523 -0.97 14.31 -8.11
C ALA A 523 0.24 14.39 -9.06
N SER A 524 0.48 13.33 -9.85
CA SER A 524 1.54 13.27 -10.87
C SER A 524 1.16 13.93 -12.20
N THR A 525 -0.01 14.56 -12.27
CA THR A 525 -0.54 15.30 -13.43
C THR A 525 -0.73 16.79 -13.10
N GLN A 526 -1.19 17.56 -14.08
CA GLN A 526 -1.61 18.97 -13.91
C GLN A 526 -3.07 19.10 -13.43
N MET A 527 -3.73 18.03 -12.99
CA MET A 527 -5.15 18.07 -12.60
C MET A 527 -5.46 19.05 -11.48
N CYS A 528 -4.51 19.29 -10.56
CA CYS A 528 -4.64 20.31 -9.52
C CYS A 528 -4.72 21.76 -10.04
N LEU A 529 -4.43 21.97 -11.33
CA LEU A 529 -4.57 23.23 -12.04
C LEU A 529 -5.78 23.25 -12.99
N LEU A 530 -6.51 22.14 -13.14
CA LEU A 530 -7.63 22.01 -14.08
C LEU A 530 -8.98 21.77 -13.38
N PHE A 531 -8.93 21.25 -12.15
CA PHE A 531 -10.11 20.82 -11.41
C PHE A 531 -9.96 21.18 -9.93
N THR A 532 -11.10 21.46 -9.29
CA THR A 532 -11.17 21.63 -7.84
C THR A 532 -10.87 20.33 -7.10
N SER A 533 -10.41 20.42 -5.85
CA SER A 533 -10.12 19.26 -5.00
C SER A 533 -11.31 18.32 -4.85
N ARG A 534 -12.53 18.87 -4.80
CA ARG A 534 -13.78 18.10 -4.80
C ARG A 534 -14.00 17.32 -6.09
N THR A 535 -13.69 17.90 -7.24
CA THR A 535 -13.81 17.22 -8.55
C THR A 535 -12.78 16.10 -8.68
N ILE A 536 -11.54 16.32 -8.24
CA ILE A 536 -10.49 15.30 -8.22
C ILE A 536 -10.88 14.14 -7.29
N ALA A 537 -11.41 14.45 -6.10
CA ALA A 537 -11.95 13.46 -5.17
C ALA A 537 -13.10 12.64 -5.80
N ALA A 538 -14.06 13.29 -6.44
CA ALA A 538 -15.16 12.61 -7.11
C ALA A 538 -14.68 11.75 -8.30
N ALA A 539 -13.72 12.24 -9.09
CA ALA A 539 -13.17 11.50 -10.23
C ALA A 539 -12.43 10.22 -9.79
N SER A 540 -11.62 10.32 -8.73
CA SER A 540 -10.95 9.16 -8.14
C SER A 540 -11.93 8.16 -7.53
N MET A 541 -12.98 8.62 -6.84
CA MET A 541 -14.06 7.77 -6.34
C MET A 541 -14.85 7.11 -7.48
N TYR A 542 -15.12 7.83 -8.57
CA TYR A 542 -15.81 7.33 -9.75
C TYR A 542 -15.01 6.23 -10.46
N ALA A 543 -13.73 6.48 -10.72
CA ALA A 543 -12.82 5.49 -11.30
C ALA A 543 -12.68 4.27 -10.37
N GLY A 544 -12.49 4.52 -9.07
CA GLY A 544 -12.40 3.47 -8.05
C GLY A 544 -13.67 2.62 -7.95
N ALA A 545 -14.85 3.22 -8.03
CA ALA A 545 -16.14 2.51 -8.00
C ALA A 545 -16.32 1.62 -9.23
N ARG A 546 -15.94 2.11 -10.41
CA ARG A 546 -15.96 1.33 -11.65
C ARG A 546 -15.00 0.14 -11.59
N THR A 547 -13.75 0.35 -11.19
CA THR A 547 -12.76 -0.73 -11.03
C THR A 547 -13.16 -1.72 -9.93
N ALA A 548 -13.83 -1.23 -8.89
CA ALA A 548 -14.34 -2.06 -7.82
C ALA A 548 -15.63 -2.82 -8.17
N GLU A 549 -16.32 -2.44 -9.24
CA GLU A 549 -17.68 -2.90 -9.61
C GLU A 549 -18.70 -2.58 -8.51
N VAL A 550 -18.63 -1.37 -7.97
CA VAL A 550 -19.51 -0.86 -6.90
C VAL A 550 -20.42 0.21 -7.48
N GLU A 551 -21.73 0.03 -7.31
CA GLU A 551 -22.72 1.05 -7.57
C GLU A 551 -22.92 1.91 -6.32
N LEU A 552 -23.02 3.23 -6.51
CA LEU A 552 -23.24 4.20 -5.44
C LEU A 552 -24.70 4.65 -5.48
N ASP A 553 -25.31 4.78 -4.31
CA ASP A 553 -26.74 5.11 -4.16
C ASP A 553 -27.08 6.43 -4.87
N GLU A 554 -28.14 6.40 -5.68
CA GLU A 554 -28.84 7.60 -6.15
C GLU A 554 -29.84 8.04 -5.08
N LEU A 555 -30.06 9.35 -4.96
CA LEU A 555 -31.08 9.91 -4.06
C LEU A 555 -32.17 10.56 -4.90
N ASP A 556 -33.41 10.06 -4.78
CA ASP A 556 -34.58 10.59 -5.49
C ASP A 556 -34.38 10.71 -7.02
N GLY A 557 -33.61 9.77 -7.62
CA GLY A 557 -33.27 9.75 -9.05
C GLY A 557 -32.16 10.73 -9.47
N THR A 558 -31.53 11.40 -8.50
CA THR A 558 -30.35 12.25 -8.72
C THR A 558 -29.08 11.40 -8.62
N PRO A 559 -28.21 11.41 -9.64
CA PRO A 559 -26.94 10.69 -9.58
C PRO A 559 -26.02 11.16 -8.47
N TRP A 560 -25.22 10.25 -7.91
CA TRP A 560 -24.39 10.54 -6.73
C TRP A 560 -23.36 11.67 -6.92
N TRP A 561 -22.88 11.92 -8.15
CA TRP A 561 -21.95 13.02 -8.42
C TRP A 561 -22.62 14.39 -8.36
N GLU A 562 -23.91 14.50 -8.75
CA GLU A 562 -24.69 15.74 -8.65
C GLU A 562 -25.00 16.07 -7.19
N ILE A 563 -25.28 15.06 -6.37
CA ILE A 563 -25.42 15.19 -4.91
C ILE A 563 -24.13 15.76 -4.27
N GLN A 564 -22.98 15.43 -4.85
CA GLN A 564 -21.68 15.96 -4.43
C GLN A 564 -21.33 17.31 -5.05
N HIS A 565 -22.23 17.92 -5.83
CA HIS A 565 -22.02 19.18 -6.57
C HIS A 565 -20.89 19.10 -7.61
N VAL A 566 -20.75 17.97 -8.31
CA VAL A 566 -19.74 17.76 -9.35
C VAL A 566 -20.39 17.33 -10.67
N LYS A 567 -19.97 17.97 -11.78
CA LYS A 567 -20.45 17.63 -13.12
C LYS A 567 -19.79 16.35 -13.64
N LEU A 568 -20.59 15.45 -14.21
CA LEU A 568 -20.09 14.19 -14.78
C LEU A 568 -19.05 14.40 -15.88
N ARG A 569 -19.19 15.47 -16.69
CA ARG A 569 -18.23 15.83 -17.73
C ARG A 569 -16.84 16.03 -17.16
N ASP A 570 -16.74 16.75 -16.04
CA ASP A 570 -15.46 17.11 -15.43
C ASP A 570 -14.84 15.88 -14.74
N ILE A 571 -15.66 15.00 -14.16
CA ILE A 571 -15.23 13.66 -13.69
C ILE A 571 -14.61 12.85 -14.83
N ARG A 572 -15.27 12.77 -15.98
CA ARG A 572 -14.77 11.99 -17.13
C ARG A 572 -13.47 12.57 -17.69
N ARG A 573 -13.38 13.90 -17.85
CA ARG A 573 -12.13 14.57 -18.27
C ARG A 573 -10.99 14.29 -17.28
N ALA A 574 -11.25 14.42 -15.99
CA ALA A 574 -10.29 14.10 -14.94
C ALA A 574 -9.82 12.63 -15.01
N CYS A 575 -10.72 11.67 -15.21
CA CYS A 575 -10.36 10.26 -15.40
C CYS A 575 -9.51 10.03 -16.66
N ASN A 576 -9.82 10.69 -17.77
CA ASN A 576 -9.07 10.57 -19.03
C ASN A 576 -7.63 11.07 -18.86
N LEU A 577 -7.41 12.19 -18.16
CA LEU A 577 -6.05 12.70 -17.89
C LEU A 577 -5.22 11.76 -17.02
N MET A 578 -5.84 11.05 -16.07
CA MET A 578 -5.15 10.00 -15.31
C MET A 578 -4.86 8.79 -16.21
N ALA A 579 -5.78 8.41 -17.11
CA ALA A 579 -5.57 7.33 -18.05
C ALA A 579 -4.40 7.59 -19.02
N ASP A 580 -4.12 8.85 -19.38
CA ASP A 580 -2.97 9.22 -20.23
C ASP A 580 -1.60 8.88 -19.59
N LEU A 581 -1.50 8.89 -18.25
CA LEU A 581 -0.31 8.39 -17.54
C LEU A 581 -0.09 6.92 -17.84
N TYR A 582 -1.23 6.24 -17.94
CA TYR A 582 -1.43 4.89 -18.42
C TYR A 582 -0.70 4.70 -19.72
N GLU A 583 -1.36 5.15 -20.78
CA GLU A 583 -1.09 4.92 -22.19
C GLU A 583 0.31 5.34 -22.67
N LYS A 584 0.94 6.33 -22.03
CA LYS A 584 2.25 6.87 -22.42
C LYS A 584 3.45 6.25 -21.69
N SER A 585 3.24 5.30 -20.79
CA SER A 585 4.33 4.56 -20.13
C SER A 585 4.96 3.57 -21.13
N PRO A 586 6.29 3.57 -21.34
CA PRO A 586 6.91 2.66 -22.30
C PRO A 586 6.70 1.20 -21.88
N ASP A 587 6.30 0.36 -22.83
CA ASP A 587 6.16 -1.08 -22.64
C ASP A 587 7.50 -1.65 -22.18
N LYS A 588 7.61 -1.93 -20.88
CA LYS A 588 8.58 -2.94 -20.46
C LYS A 588 8.01 -4.28 -20.92
N ASP A 589 8.74 -4.92 -21.82
CA ASP A 589 8.53 -6.31 -22.26
C ASP A 589 7.41 -6.55 -23.29
N GLY A 590 7.04 -5.55 -24.10
CA GLY A 590 6.13 -5.75 -25.25
C GLY A 590 4.69 -6.13 -24.88
N GLU A 591 4.33 -5.96 -23.61
CA GLU A 591 2.98 -6.13 -23.11
C GLU A 591 2.16 -4.86 -23.32
N PRO A 592 0.99 -4.93 -23.99
CA PRO A 592 0.18 -3.74 -24.23
C PRO A 592 -0.26 -3.14 -22.89
N ASN A 593 -0.12 -1.82 -22.79
CA ASN A 593 -0.51 -1.04 -21.64
C ASN A 593 -1.92 -1.40 -21.13
N MET A 594 -2.04 -1.95 -19.92
CA MET A 594 -3.31 -2.43 -19.36
C MET A 594 -4.37 -1.34 -19.12
N TYR A 595 -3.98 -0.06 -19.26
CA TYR A 595 -4.83 1.12 -19.10
C TYR A 595 -5.22 1.75 -20.44
N ALA A 596 -4.70 1.24 -21.56
CA ALA A 596 -5.08 1.67 -22.90
C ALA A 596 -6.56 1.39 -23.17
N GLY A 597 -7.33 2.46 -23.44
CA GLY A 597 -8.77 2.39 -23.66
C GLY A 597 -9.64 2.68 -22.42
N LEU A 598 -9.07 3.19 -21.32
CA LEU A 598 -9.84 3.79 -20.22
C LEU A 598 -10.51 5.13 -20.59
N ARG A 599 -10.15 5.68 -21.75
CA ARG A 599 -10.72 6.91 -22.27
C ARG A 599 -12.23 6.75 -22.43
N SER A 600 -12.98 7.51 -21.65
CA SER A 600 -14.42 7.63 -21.84
C SER A 600 -14.70 8.61 -22.98
N PRO A 601 -15.62 8.32 -23.92
CA PRO A 601 -16.01 9.25 -24.98
C PRO A 601 -16.40 10.60 -24.39
N GLU A 602 -15.79 11.67 -24.91
CA GLU A 602 -16.06 13.05 -24.49
C GLU A 602 -17.40 13.57 -25.05
N ASP A 603 -17.92 12.92 -26.11
CA ASP A 603 -19.11 13.37 -26.83
C ASP A 603 -20.40 12.68 -26.38
N GLY A 604 -21.12 13.35 -25.49
CA GLY A 604 -22.58 13.35 -25.50
C GLY A 604 -23.02 14.76 -25.89
N ILE A 605 -23.59 14.90 -27.08
CA ILE A 605 -24.08 16.15 -27.67
C ILE A 605 -24.89 16.95 -26.64
N ASP A 606 -24.52 18.23 -26.55
CA ASP A 606 -25.13 19.33 -25.80
C ASP A 606 -26.66 19.43 -26.02
N PHE A 607 -27.41 19.32 -24.92
CA PHE A 607 -28.73 19.91 -24.78
C PHE A 607 -28.86 20.52 -23.37
N GLY A 608 -28.22 21.67 -23.18
CA GLY A 608 -28.83 22.86 -22.58
C GLY A 608 -29.24 22.82 -21.09
N ASP A 609 -28.45 23.51 -20.27
CA ASP A 609 -28.93 24.18 -19.06
C ASP A 609 -29.87 25.33 -19.46
N THR A 610 -31.17 25.27 -19.10
CA THR A 610 -31.88 26.27 -18.25
C THR A 610 -33.42 26.16 -18.30
N PRO A 611 -34.13 26.50 -17.21
CA PRO A 611 -35.60 26.51 -17.15
C PRO A 611 -36.20 27.73 -17.87
N ARG A 612 -37.35 27.50 -18.53
CA ARG A 612 -38.31 28.44 -19.13
C ARG A 612 -38.15 29.92 -18.69
N SER A 613 -37.92 30.83 -19.64
CA SER A 613 -38.95 31.65 -20.31
C SER A 613 -38.37 32.94 -20.91
N ILE A 614 -38.80 33.23 -22.14
CA ILE A 614 -39.18 34.51 -22.77
C ILE A 614 -38.77 34.52 -24.25
N GLU A 615 -39.75 34.94 -25.05
CA GLU A 615 -39.92 34.83 -26.48
C GLU A 615 -38.98 35.71 -27.33
N GLY A 616 -38.78 35.30 -28.58
CA GLY A 616 -38.93 36.22 -29.71
C GLY A 616 -37.69 36.53 -30.56
N LEU A 617 -37.87 36.33 -31.88
CA LEU A 617 -37.15 36.91 -33.03
C LEU A 617 -35.99 36.12 -33.68
N GLN A 618 -36.41 35.26 -34.62
CA GLN A 618 -35.96 35.10 -36.03
C GLN A 618 -34.65 35.79 -36.48
N SER A 619 -33.74 35.06 -37.18
CA SER A 619 -33.70 34.98 -38.66
C SER A 619 -32.36 34.41 -39.24
N THR A 620 -32.49 33.39 -40.11
CA THR A 620 -31.79 33.14 -41.40
C THR A 620 -30.26 32.92 -41.53
N VAL A 621 -29.85 31.64 -41.72
CA VAL A 621 -29.00 30.94 -42.76
C VAL A 621 -28.36 31.79 -43.90
N PRO A 622 -27.30 31.39 -44.69
CA PRO A 622 -26.41 30.18 -44.76
C PRO A 622 -24.88 30.37 -45.03
N GLU A 623 -24.18 29.22 -45.05
CA GLU A 623 -22.85 28.85 -45.59
C GLU A 623 -22.47 29.36 -47.00
N GLN A 624 -21.16 29.51 -47.28
CA GLN A 624 -20.35 28.64 -48.19
C GLN A 624 -19.00 29.26 -48.60
N VAL A 625 -18.01 28.38 -48.86
CA VAL A 625 -17.07 28.33 -50.02
C VAL A 625 -15.59 28.04 -49.66
N GLN A 626 -15.09 26.97 -50.30
CA GLN A 626 -13.73 26.43 -50.38
C GLN A 626 -12.71 27.32 -51.14
N ASN A 627 -11.41 27.15 -50.88
CA ASN A 627 -10.36 26.76 -51.86
C ASN A 627 -8.94 26.97 -51.28
N GLN A 628 -8.12 25.91 -51.16
CA GLN A 628 -7.05 25.46 -52.06
C GLN A 628 -5.64 25.99 -51.74
N LEU A 629 -4.72 25.01 -51.60
CA LEU A 629 -3.25 25.03 -51.51
C LEU A 629 -2.60 25.59 -52.81
N PRO A 630 -1.28 25.92 -52.84
CA PRO A 630 -0.21 24.90 -52.98
C PRO A 630 1.09 25.16 -52.22
N ALA A 631 1.84 24.06 -52.07
CA ALA A 631 3.17 23.93 -51.51
C ALA A 631 4.29 24.51 -52.39
N ASN A 632 5.45 24.77 -51.79
CA ASN A 632 6.75 24.56 -52.41
C ASN A 632 7.80 24.29 -51.33
N GLY A 633 8.54 23.20 -51.49
CA GLY A 633 9.68 22.83 -50.65
C GLY A 633 11.01 23.18 -51.31
N THR A 634 12.06 23.23 -50.49
CA THR A 634 13.46 22.99 -50.89
C THR A 634 14.23 22.56 -49.65
N GLY A 635 14.87 21.39 -49.73
CA GLY A 635 15.78 20.90 -48.69
C GLY A 635 17.22 21.36 -48.92
N VAL A 636 18.03 21.29 -47.86
CA VAL A 636 19.50 21.21 -47.92
C VAL A 636 19.97 20.34 -46.75
N ALA A 637 20.92 19.45 -47.03
CA ALA A 637 21.62 18.58 -46.11
C ALA A 637 23.06 19.06 -45.88
N THR A 638 23.59 18.81 -44.67
CA THR A 638 25.00 18.71 -44.22
C THR A 638 24.96 18.76 -42.68
N GLU A 639 25.83 18.22 -41.84
CA GLU A 639 26.83 17.15 -41.85
C GLU A 639 27.18 16.91 -40.36
N ARG A 640 27.87 15.80 -40.09
CA ARG A 640 28.43 15.27 -38.83
C ARG A 640 28.95 16.30 -37.80
N GLY A 641 28.83 15.94 -36.52
CA GLY A 641 29.61 16.49 -35.42
C GLY A 641 29.36 15.72 -34.12
N SER A 642 30.23 14.77 -33.82
CA SER A 642 30.44 14.12 -32.53
C SER A 642 31.13 15.08 -31.56
N GLU A 643 30.73 15.14 -30.29
CA GLU A 643 31.65 15.52 -29.20
C GLU A 643 31.12 15.14 -27.82
N GLU A 644 31.97 14.41 -27.10
CA GLU A 644 31.98 14.18 -25.66
C GLU A 644 32.43 15.45 -24.91
N GLY A 645 32.13 15.54 -23.61
CA GLY A 645 32.68 16.56 -22.69
C GLY A 645 31.79 16.71 -21.46
N GLU A 646 32.04 15.96 -20.39
CA GLU A 646 32.91 16.30 -19.25
C GLU A 646 32.52 17.61 -18.53
N LEU A 647 32.10 17.42 -17.28
CA LEU A 647 31.73 18.45 -16.30
C LEU A 647 32.89 18.62 -15.33
N ASP A 648 33.51 19.79 -15.31
CA ASP A 648 34.20 20.35 -14.15
C ASP A 648 34.06 21.89 -14.17
N GLY A 649 33.66 22.46 -13.03
CA GLY A 649 33.45 23.90 -12.82
C GLY A 649 32.60 24.23 -11.61
#